data_AF-A0A2V5NYW9-F1
#
_entry.id   AF-A0A2V5NYW9-F1
#
_cell.length_a   1.000
_cell.length_b   1.000
_cell.length_c   1.000
_cell.angle_alpha   90.00
_cell.angle_beta   90.00
_cell.angle_gamma   90.00
#
_symmetry.space_group_name_H-M   'P 1'
#
loop_
_entity.id
_entity.type
_entity.pdbx_description
1 polymer ?
#
loop_
_entity_poly.entity_id
_entity_poly.type
_entity_poly.pdbx_seq_one_letter_code
_entity_poly.pdbx_strand_id
1 'polypeptide(L)'
;MCDPELGRKRRFHLTNNARARGLWIAALLVAAGRALLAANGVPIYIEDNHAGTFYWLAQNIDLDQSCTLVLFDAHSDASGIFDSDKIRSALRNVASKQDRQTLLDRWRTKGTVQCFNWIEPLMPAPIEKVIWVPAERLSESQISEHRRKATALLDGHLEAAPRKSGSLREAYIVSDFEHLEKEIEPNQRLIVTIDLDCFAGATEAEREQAFARIWNFVIERPNLRAITFAISRPYLKSEPDADRLLKLALTSALSLPTAQIEFEPFLTVANDHSNLAKKLMVKGEEPPVFDVAQLTQDLRARILSERERINVQQDRTRWQQLLRSWNEDAPRLHVEVKNCQASTDNVWRVPVNEPAEIKLITEPWTAKPEKIEWFAMTPKHSRCNVSDLSTDQVGFVANAAPRPAWNELAIDCHDSVLPIAKIDTLFDPGLHCGSLRLRARAIVDGKICETPVLELRRFAGNGFRAAISEQFGLPYLFGSGELSKNSDTGPETDLGADCANFVVYAMRRQGSAVPWSDPKQLREHLDVIARSAAPGTATITGEDLQRGTIVHLGTHVAAVMEDRQPVGILDENDLVAHQLSGAPQMVTLGQLLRERGKSRFDLFRVPSTRACATLIFGGDIMLGRSCAMKIENGKDPFDRIAALLRGACFAAANLECTISNLRDSTRRYAFRAPAQSAQLLRHAGFHALGLANNHALDFGVAALHDCAAHLLREGIEPVGIKTPTSNACTPSFFGVCKGKKIALLAISAFDATSEIATASNRADLNAAIADARANASLVACLVHWGTENSESISDEQRELARWLINHGVDLIVGSHPHCVQPLDSYHGRLIVYSLGNLVFDGAPTVASWNRGALLEVGLDEDAKISSVFLIPIGLEDGFPQL
;
A
#
# COMPACT_ATOMS: atom_id res chain seq x y z
N MET A 1 16.45 -57.55 39.78
CA MET A 1 15.02 -57.61 40.16
C MET A 1 14.50 -56.19 40.24
N CYS A 2 13.21 -56.04 39.93
CA CYS A 2 12.45 -54.84 39.62
C CYS A 2 12.58 -53.64 40.58
N ASP A 3 12.33 -52.45 39.99
CA ASP A 3 11.72 -51.18 40.47
C ASP A 3 10.85 -51.27 41.75
N PRO A 4 10.50 -50.18 42.51
CA PRO A 4 10.18 -48.82 42.00
C PRO A 4 10.44 -47.57 42.91
N GLU A 5 10.35 -46.40 42.24
CA GLU A 5 9.72 -45.10 42.60
C GLU A 5 9.98 -44.29 43.90
N LEU A 6 10.39 -43.02 43.62
CA LEU A 6 9.92 -41.71 44.15
C LEU A 6 10.22 -41.26 45.59
N GLY A 7 11.04 -40.19 45.70
CA GLY A 7 11.05 -39.35 46.91
C GLY A 7 12.05 -38.18 46.99
N ARG A 8 11.66 -37.03 46.43
CA ARG A 8 11.96 -35.63 46.87
C ARG A 8 13.32 -34.94 46.58
N LYS A 9 13.18 -33.92 45.71
CA LYS A 9 13.52 -32.48 45.86
C LYS A 9 14.98 -32.05 46.12
N ARG A 10 15.54 -31.29 45.17
CA ARG A 10 16.05 -29.91 45.38
C ARG A 10 16.16 -29.12 44.06
N ARG A 11 15.89 -27.82 44.18
CA ARG A 11 15.82 -26.77 43.14
C ARG A 11 17.14 -26.56 42.40
N PHE A 12 17.06 -26.22 41.10
CA PHE A 12 18.02 -25.34 40.43
C PHE A 12 17.31 -24.38 39.46
N HIS A 13 17.92 -23.21 39.31
CA HIS A 13 17.48 -21.97 38.66
C HIS A 13 17.06 -22.10 37.18
N LEU A 14 16.00 -21.36 36.83
CA LEU A 14 15.71 -20.91 35.46
C LEU A 14 15.86 -19.38 35.41
N THR A 15 16.84 -18.90 34.66
CA THR A 15 17.00 -17.50 34.27
C THR A 15 16.74 -17.33 32.78
N ASN A 16 15.92 -16.32 32.47
CA ASN A 16 15.85 -15.51 31.25
C ASN A 16 15.86 -16.18 29.86
N ASN A 17 14.69 -16.20 29.20
CA ASN A 17 14.58 -16.26 27.74
C ASN A 17 13.31 -15.60 27.16
N ALA A 18 12.82 -14.52 27.78
CA ALA A 18 11.61 -13.80 27.34
C ALA A 18 11.88 -12.69 26.30
N ARG A 19 13.07 -12.06 26.30
CA ARG A 19 13.43 -10.99 25.35
C ARG A 19 13.66 -11.48 23.92
N ALA A 20 14.11 -12.73 23.73
CA ALA A 20 14.36 -13.29 22.40
C ALA A 20 13.08 -13.64 21.64
N ARG A 21 11.98 -13.97 22.33
CA ARG A 21 10.69 -14.29 21.68
C ARG A 21 9.91 -13.05 21.21
N GLY A 22 10.07 -11.91 21.88
CA GLY A 22 9.41 -10.64 21.50
C GLY A 22 9.96 -10.02 20.20
N LEU A 23 11.27 -10.15 19.95
CA LEU A 23 11.92 -9.63 18.73
C LEU A 23 11.56 -10.42 17.46
N TRP A 24 11.29 -11.72 17.58
CA TRP A 24 10.89 -12.57 16.44
C TRP A 24 9.43 -12.34 16.01
N ILE A 25 8.54 -12.03 16.96
CA ILE A 25 7.12 -11.76 16.68
C ILE A 25 6.94 -10.37 16.05
N ALA A 26 7.73 -9.37 16.47
CA ALA A 26 7.73 -8.03 15.87
C ALA A 26 8.22 -8.03 14.41
N ALA A 27 9.25 -8.82 14.07
CA ALA A 27 9.72 -8.97 12.70
C ALA A 27 8.69 -9.68 11.78
N LEU A 28 7.93 -10.64 12.32
CA LEU A 28 6.84 -11.32 11.61
C LEU A 28 5.62 -10.40 11.36
N LEU A 29 5.34 -9.46 12.26
CA LEU A 29 4.20 -8.54 12.14
C LEU A 29 4.48 -7.34 11.20
N VAL A 30 5.72 -6.85 11.16
CA VAL A 30 6.17 -5.86 10.14
C VAL A 30 6.19 -6.51 8.75
N ALA A 31 6.58 -7.79 8.66
CA ALA A 31 6.45 -8.57 7.44
C ALA A 31 4.97 -8.78 7.05
N ALA A 32 4.05 -8.97 7.99
CA ALA A 32 2.62 -9.18 7.72
C ALA A 32 1.90 -7.92 7.17
N GLY A 33 2.27 -6.72 7.64
CA GLY A 33 1.71 -5.45 7.16
C GLY A 33 2.16 -5.10 5.72
N ARG A 34 3.44 -5.38 5.40
CA ARG A 34 3.91 -5.38 4.01
C ARG A 34 3.33 -6.54 3.22
N ALA A 35 3.13 -7.71 3.84
CA ALA A 35 2.58 -8.90 3.19
C ALA A 35 1.13 -8.74 2.75
N LEU A 36 0.27 -7.94 3.39
CA LEU A 36 -1.11 -7.77 2.88
C LEU A 36 -1.19 -6.90 1.61
N LEU A 37 -0.23 -5.99 1.39
CA LEU A 37 -0.06 -5.29 0.10
C LEU A 37 0.85 -6.07 -0.86
N ALA A 38 1.77 -6.89 -0.35
CA ALA A 38 2.68 -7.73 -1.11
C ALA A 38 2.10 -9.11 -1.49
N ALA A 39 0.97 -9.53 -0.91
CA ALA A 39 0.38 -10.85 -1.11
C ALA A 39 -0.28 -11.05 -2.48
N ASN A 40 -0.41 -9.99 -3.28
CA ASN A 40 -1.07 -10.04 -4.61
C ASN A 40 -0.18 -9.52 -5.76
N GLY A 41 1.11 -9.31 -5.50
CA GLY A 41 2.04 -8.74 -6.48
C GLY A 41 2.96 -9.78 -7.08
N VAL A 42 3.10 -9.80 -8.41
CA VAL A 42 4.11 -10.66 -9.07
C VAL A 42 5.49 -10.07 -8.80
N PRO A 43 6.40 -10.79 -8.13
CA PRO A 43 7.79 -10.40 -8.00
C PRO A 43 8.46 -10.38 -9.37
N ILE A 44 9.17 -9.28 -9.65
CA ILE A 44 9.97 -9.09 -10.84
C ILE A 44 11.40 -8.77 -10.41
N TYR A 45 12.35 -9.62 -10.79
CA TYR A 45 13.77 -9.43 -10.51
C TYR A 45 14.53 -9.09 -11.78
N ILE A 46 15.42 -8.10 -11.72
CA ILE A 46 16.24 -7.68 -12.86
C ILE A 46 17.70 -7.64 -12.41
N GLU A 47 18.58 -8.33 -13.15
CA GLU A 47 20.03 -8.31 -12.91
C GLU A 47 20.84 -8.32 -14.22
N ASP A 48 22.13 -8.05 -14.10
CA ASP A 48 23.10 -8.06 -15.20
C ASP A 48 23.24 -9.44 -15.86
N ASN A 49 23.14 -10.54 -15.10
CA ASN A 49 23.41 -11.89 -15.61
C ASN A 49 22.41 -12.93 -15.08
N HIS A 50 22.29 -14.06 -15.79
CA HIS A 50 21.41 -15.17 -15.36
C HIS A 50 21.81 -15.86 -14.07
N ALA A 51 23.10 -15.87 -13.69
CA ALA A 51 23.47 -16.44 -12.40
C ALA A 51 22.68 -15.75 -11.29
N GLY A 52 22.65 -14.43 -11.36
CA GLY A 52 21.88 -13.56 -10.50
C GLY A 52 20.43 -13.93 -10.38
N THR A 53 19.75 -14.08 -11.51
CA THR A 53 18.32 -14.43 -11.54
C THR A 53 18.08 -15.79 -10.86
N PHE A 54 18.95 -16.78 -11.07
CA PHE A 54 18.86 -18.08 -10.40
C PHE A 54 19.22 -18.05 -8.91
N TYR A 55 20.20 -17.25 -8.49
CA TYR A 55 20.50 -17.00 -7.07
C TYR A 55 19.27 -16.43 -6.36
N TRP A 56 18.62 -15.46 -6.98
CA TRP A 56 17.39 -14.85 -6.46
C TRP A 56 16.24 -15.87 -6.40
N LEU A 57 16.07 -16.71 -7.43
CA LEU A 57 15.07 -17.78 -7.42
C LEU A 57 15.29 -18.73 -6.24
N ALA A 58 16.51 -19.21 -6.01
CA ALA A 58 16.82 -20.10 -4.90
C ALA A 58 16.51 -19.51 -3.51
N GLN A 59 16.68 -18.20 -3.39
CA GLN A 59 16.39 -17.47 -2.17
C GLN A 59 14.88 -17.32 -1.94
N ASN A 60 14.10 -17.14 -3.01
CA ASN A 60 12.73 -16.64 -2.93
C ASN A 60 11.64 -17.66 -3.31
N ILE A 61 11.97 -18.76 -3.98
CA ILE A 61 11.00 -19.83 -4.22
C ILE A 61 10.75 -20.64 -2.94
N ASP A 62 9.51 -21.09 -2.78
CA ASP A 62 9.18 -22.09 -1.77
C ASP A 62 9.83 -23.41 -2.18
N LEU A 63 10.71 -23.92 -1.31
CA LEU A 63 11.42 -25.16 -1.57
C LEU A 63 10.54 -26.40 -1.42
N ASP A 64 9.33 -26.27 -0.88
CA ASP A 64 8.43 -27.39 -0.61
C ASP A 64 7.22 -27.44 -1.56
N GLN A 65 7.12 -26.49 -2.50
CA GLN A 65 6.03 -26.40 -3.45
C GLN A 65 6.56 -26.47 -4.88
N SER A 66 5.97 -27.33 -5.72
CA SER A 66 6.45 -27.51 -7.10
C SER A 66 6.08 -26.34 -8.02
N CYS A 67 6.96 -26.07 -8.99
CA CYS A 67 6.72 -25.12 -10.08
C CYS A 67 7.30 -25.60 -11.42
N THR A 68 6.75 -25.08 -12.51
CA THR A 68 7.36 -25.08 -13.84
C THR A 68 8.17 -23.80 -14.02
N LEU A 69 9.38 -23.96 -14.53
CA LEU A 69 10.28 -22.87 -14.91
C LEU A 69 10.35 -22.77 -16.44
N VAL A 70 9.97 -21.63 -17.00
CA VAL A 70 10.12 -21.32 -18.43
C VAL A 70 11.33 -20.41 -18.62
N LEU A 71 12.21 -20.78 -19.55
CA LEU A 71 13.45 -20.07 -19.88
C LEU A 71 13.35 -19.52 -21.31
N PHE A 72 13.22 -18.21 -21.49
CA PHE A 72 13.38 -17.59 -22.81
C PHE A 72 14.84 -17.25 -23.03
N ASP A 73 15.46 -17.99 -23.96
CA ASP A 73 16.87 -17.98 -24.38
C ASP A 73 17.93 -18.18 -23.27
N ALA A 74 17.52 -18.17 -22.00
CA ALA A 74 18.36 -18.55 -20.88
C ALA A 74 18.66 -20.06 -20.96
N HIS A 75 19.84 -20.43 -21.46
CA HIS A 75 20.28 -21.82 -21.54
C HIS A 75 21.14 -22.23 -20.34
N SER A 76 21.01 -23.48 -19.91
CA SER A 76 21.89 -24.08 -18.90
C SER A 76 22.99 -24.92 -19.57
N ASP A 77 24.22 -24.46 -19.55
CA ASP A 77 25.43 -25.27 -19.79
C ASP A 77 25.81 -26.12 -18.55
N ALA A 78 24.81 -26.74 -17.90
CA ALA A 78 24.88 -27.43 -16.59
C ALA A 78 25.86 -28.61 -16.55
N SER A 79 27.16 -28.31 -16.56
CA SER A 79 28.27 -29.26 -16.71
C SER A 79 29.23 -29.26 -15.52
N GLY A 80 28.98 -28.41 -14.51
CA GLY A 80 29.97 -28.14 -13.46
C GLY A 80 29.59 -28.52 -12.03
N ILE A 81 28.39 -29.04 -11.76
CA ILE A 81 28.04 -29.49 -10.40
C ILE A 81 28.14 -31.00 -10.31
N PHE A 82 29.20 -31.47 -9.67
CA PHE A 82 29.44 -32.90 -9.47
C PHE A 82 28.45 -33.54 -8.46
N ASP A 83 27.84 -32.76 -7.55
CA ASP A 83 26.94 -33.25 -6.50
C ASP A 83 25.79 -32.25 -6.23
N SER A 84 24.77 -32.29 -7.10
CA SER A 84 23.59 -31.42 -7.04
C SER A 84 22.72 -31.69 -5.80
N ASP A 85 22.70 -32.93 -5.31
CA ASP A 85 21.98 -33.33 -4.09
C ASP A 85 22.56 -32.67 -2.83
N LYS A 86 23.89 -32.51 -2.76
CA LYS A 86 24.56 -31.80 -1.65
C LYS A 86 24.20 -30.31 -1.62
N ILE A 87 24.18 -29.65 -2.77
CA ILE A 87 23.78 -28.24 -2.89
C ILE A 87 22.32 -28.07 -2.48
N ARG A 88 21.42 -28.93 -2.99
CA ARG A 88 20.00 -28.92 -2.62
C ARG A 88 19.80 -29.13 -1.12
N SER A 89 20.52 -30.10 -0.54
CA SER A 89 20.47 -30.37 0.90
C SER A 89 20.96 -29.17 1.71
N ALA A 90 22.03 -28.50 1.26
CA ALA A 90 22.55 -27.31 1.93
C ALA A 90 21.55 -26.13 1.89
N LEU A 91 20.82 -25.93 0.78
CA LEU A 91 19.79 -24.90 0.67
C LEU A 91 18.56 -25.15 1.58
N ARG A 92 18.23 -26.42 1.80
CA ARG A 92 17.13 -26.84 2.69
C ARG A 92 17.52 -26.84 4.17
N ASN A 93 18.77 -27.19 4.48
CA ASN A 93 19.26 -27.34 5.85
C ASN A 93 19.80 -26.02 6.44
N VAL A 94 19.06 -24.93 6.24
CA VAL A 94 19.34 -23.61 6.84
C VAL A 94 18.22 -23.25 7.82
N ALA A 95 18.58 -22.61 8.94
CA ALA A 95 17.61 -22.32 10.00
C ALA A 95 16.67 -21.14 9.66
N SER A 96 17.05 -20.29 8.71
CA SER A 96 16.28 -19.11 8.32
C SER A 96 16.53 -18.70 6.86
N LYS A 97 15.66 -17.82 6.33
CA LYS A 97 15.86 -17.16 5.01
C LYS A 97 17.16 -16.34 4.98
N GLN A 98 17.54 -15.73 6.11
CA GLN A 98 18.78 -14.96 6.23
C GLN A 98 20.03 -15.85 6.14
N ASP A 99 20.00 -17.03 6.75
CA ASP A 99 21.08 -18.01 6.64
C ASP A 99 21.20 -18.54 5.21
N ARG A 100 20.06 -18.71 4.52
CA ARG A 100 20.02 -19.05 3.10
C ARG A 100 20.71 -17.98 2.25
N GLN A 101 20.37 -16.71 2.45
CA GLN A 101 21.00 -15.60 1.74
C GLN A 101 22.52 -15.59 1.97
N THR A 102 22.95 -15.72 3.23
CA THR A 102 24.38 -15.77 3.59
C THR A 102 25.11 -16.93 2.90
N LEU A 103 24.47 -18.11 2.79
CA LEU A 103 25.00 -19.26 2.08
C LEU A 103 25.16 -18.97 0.58
N LEU A 104 24.13 -18.40 -0.04
CA LEU A 104 24.08 -18.05 -1.46
C LEU A 104 25.13 -16.99 -1.80
N ASP A 105 25.25 -15.93 -1.00
CA ASP A 105 26.25 -14.87 -1.16
C ASP A 105 27.66 -15.47 -1.11
N ARG A 106 27.92 -16.36 -0.15
CA ARG A 106 29.21 -17.06 -0.06
C ARG A 106 29.49 -17.91 -1.30
N TRP A 107 28.48 -18.60 -1.84
CA TRP A 107 28.64 -19.38 -3.08
C TRP A 107 28.88 -18.49 -4.29
N ARG A 108 28.18 -17.36 -4.37
CA ARG A 108 28.33 -16.34 -5.40
C ARG A 108 29.74 -15.77 -5.41
N THR A 109 30.27 -15.39 -4.23
CA THR A 109 31.65 -14.88 -4.11
C THR A 109 32.69 -15.94 -4.46
N LYS A 110 32.48 -17.19 -4.04
CA LYS A 110 33.45 -18.28 -4.30
C LYS A 110 33.34 -18.87 -5.70
N GLY A 111 32.35 -18.46 -6.50
CA GLY A 111 32.04 -19.14 -7.76
C GLY A 111 31.69 -20.62 -7.59
N THR A 112 31.20 -21.02 -6.40
CA THR A 112 30.87 -22.42 -6.08
C THR A 112 29.75 -22.93 -6.99
N VAL A 113 28.81 -22.05 -7.34
CA VAL A 113 27.73 -22.31 -8.30
C VAL A 113 27.78 -21.20 -9.36
N GLN A 114 27.79 -21.58 -10.62
CA GLN A 114 27.96 -20.69 -11.78
C GLN A 114 26.63 -20.47 -12.50
N CYS A 115 26.55 -19.45 -13.36
CA CYS A 115 25.34 -19.01 -14.08
C CYS A 115 24.53 -20.15 -14.74
N PHE A 116 25.22 -21.12 -15.31
CA PHE A 116 24.60 -22.22 -16.05
C PHE A 116 24.43 -23.52 -15.25
N ASN A 117 24.99 -23.58 -14.04
CA ASN A 117 25.00 -24.77 -13.20
C ASN A 117 23.78 -24.84 -12.26
N TRP A 118 22.99 -23.78 -12.21
CA TRP A 118 22.04 -23.52 -11.13
C TRP A 118 20.73 -24.31 -11.23
N ILE A 119 20.35 -24.74 -12.43
CA ILE A 119 19.06 -25.37 -12.65
C ILE A 119 19.00 -26.78 -12.07
N GLU A 120 20.09 -27.54 -12.18
CA GLU A 120 20.15 -28.94 -11.76
C GLU A 120 19.94 -29.11 -10.23
N PRO A 121 20.57 -28.31 -9.34
CA PRO A 121 20.26 -28.35 -7.90
C PRO A 121 18.82 -27.99 -7.55
N LEU A 122 18.13 -27.22 -8.37
CA LEU A 122 16.75 -26.78 -8.13
C LEU A 122 15.69 -27.75 -8.69
N MET A 123 16.04 -28.69 -9.55
CA MET A 123 15.13 -29.75 -10.03
C MET A 123 15.13 -30.97 -9.08
N PRO A 124 14.03 -31.74 -8.91
CA PRO A 124 12.67 -31.64 -9.47
C PRO A 124 11.60 -31.03 -8.52
N ALA A 125 11.93 -30.67 -7.28
CA ALA A 125 10.92 -30.33 -6.26
C ALA A 125 11.33 -29.16 -5.36
N PRO A 126 11.94 -28.11 -5.92
CA PRO A 126 11.14 -26.91 -6.16
C PRO A 126 10.75 -26.68 -7.62
N ILE A 127 11.56 -27.12 -8.59
CA ILE A 127 11.28 -26.96 -10.03
C ILE A 127 11.00 -28.33 -10.64
N GLU A 128 9.73 -28.64 -10.90
CA GLU A 128 9.26 -29.92 -11.43
C GLU A 128 9.52 -30.07 -12.93
N LYS A 129 9.39 -28.98 -13.68
CA LYS A 129 9.59 -28.96 -15.13
C LYS A 129 10.36 -27.71 -15.52
N VAL A 130 11.29 -27.86 -16.47
CA VAL A 130 12.02 -26.78 -17.13
C VAL A 130 11.66 -26.81 -18.59
N ILE A 131 11.21 -25.68 -19.12
CA ILE A 131 10.91 -25.51 -20.55
C ILE A 131 11.84 -24.44 -21.09
N TRP A 132 12.79 -24.84 -21.94
CA TRP A 132 13.67 -23.91 -22.65
C TRP A 132 13.06 -23.55 -24.01
N VAL A 133 12.93 -22.24 -24.23
CA VAL A 133 12.43 -21.62 -25.45
C VAL A 133 13.59 -20.81 -26.05
N PRO A 134 14.22 -21.30 -27.14
CA PRO A 134 15.36 -20.63 -27.76
C PRO A 134 14.94 -19.33 -28.46
N ALA A 135 15.86 -18.38 -28.62
CA ALA A 135 15.62 -17.15 -29.39
C ALA A 135 15.19 -17.43 -30.84
N GLU A 136 15.86 -18.37 -31.49
CA GLU A 136 15.59 -18.74 -32.87
C GLU A 136 14.43 -19.73 -32.98
N ARG A 137 13.61 -19.58 -34.01
CA ARG A 137 12.58 -20.56 -34.33
C ARG A 137 13.23 -21.83 -34.88
N LEU A 138 13.20 -22.89 -34.08
CA LEU A 138 13.76 -24.19 -34.44
C LEU A 138 12.74 -25.07 -35.19
N SER A 139 13.22 -25.93 -36.10
CA SER A 139 12.44 -27.05 -36.65
C SER A 139 12.29 -28.18 -35.63
N GLU A 140 11.31 -29.07 -35.81
CA GLU A 140 11.12 -30.25 -34.93
C GLU A 140 12.40 -31.10 -34.81
N SER A 141 13.15 -31.24 -35.90
CA SER A 141 14.42 -31.99 -35.91
C SER A 141 15.48 -31.33 -35.01
N GLN A 142 15.58 -30.00 -35.05
CA GLN A 142 16.49 -29.23 -34.20
C GLN A 142 16.05 -29.29 -32.75
N ILE A 143 14.75 -29.15 -32.46
CA ILE A 143 14.20 -29.30 -31.10
C ILE A 143 14.58 -30.66 -30.50
N SER A 144 14.40 -31.74 -31.27
CA SER A 144 14.77 -33.10 -30.85
C SER A 144 16.29 -33.24 -30.59
N GLU A 145 17.11 -32.68 -31.48
CA GLU A 145 18.56 -32.69 -31.32
C GLU A 145 19.02 -31.91 -30.08
N HIS A 146 18.48 -30.71 -29.87
CA HIS A 146 18.78 -29.87 -28.70
C HIS A 146 18.34 -30.53 -27.41
N ARG A 147 17.13 -31.13 -27.37
CA ARG A 147 16.65 -31.89 -26.21
C ARG A 147 17.57 -33.06 -25.88
N ARG A 148 18.02 -33.81 -26.89
CA ARG A 148 18.98 -34.91 -26.72
C ARG A 148 20.31 -34.42 -26.16
N LYS A 149 20.84 -33.30 -26.68
CA LYS A 149 22.11 -32.71 -26.20
C LYS A 149 21.99 -32.23 -24.75
N ALA A 150 20.93 -31.49 -24.43
CA ALA A 150 20.70 -31.00 -23.07
C ALA A 150 20.53 -32.15 -22.07
N THR A 151 19.75 -33.17 -22.43
CA THR A 151 19.58 -34.37 -21.58
C THR A 151 20.90 -35.12 -21.40
N ALA A 152 21.67 -35.34 -22.48
CA ALA A 152 22.96 -36.01 -22.38
C ALA A 152 23.94 -35.25 -21.48
N LEU A 153 23.86 -33.91 -21.45
CA LEU A 153 24.65 -33.08 -20.56
C LEU A 153 24.17 -33.22 -19.10
N LEU A 154 22.87 -33.04 -18.86
CA LEU A 154 22.27 -33.10 -17.52
C LEU A 154 22.40 -34.48 -16.89
N ASP A 155 22.26 -35.55 -17.65
CA ASP A 155 22.30 -36.93 -17.16
C ASP A 155 23.67 -37.59 -17.33
N GLY A 156 24.63 -36.93 -17.98
CA GLY A 156 25.93 -37.51 -18.34
C GLY A 156 26.77 -37.97 -17.14
N HIS A 157 26.49 -37.47 -15.94
CA HIS A 157 27.17 -37.85 -14.70
C HIS A 157 26.40 -38.85 -13.82
N LEU A 158 25.18 -39.26 -14.21
CA LEU A 158 24.34 -40.15 -13.39
C LEU A 158 24.99 -41.50 -13.08
N GLU A 159 25.79 -42.03 -14.00
CA GLU A 159 26.52 -43.28 -13.78
C GLU A 159 27.62 -43.14 -12.70
N ALA A 160 28.27 -41.96 -12.64
CA ALA A 160 29.37 -41.69 -11.70
C ALA A 160 28.86 -41.21 -10.33
N ALA A 161 27.77 -40.44 -10.30
CA ALA A 161 27.16 -39.89 -9.10
C ALA A 161 25.62 -39.97 -9.22
N PRO A 162 25.00 -41.10 -8.82
CA PRO A 162 23.55 -41.28 -8.93
C PRO A 162 22.78 -40.25 -8.10
N ARG A 163 21.84 -39.55 -8.75
CA ARG A 163 20.94 -38.60 -8.09
C ARG A 163 19.77 -39.29 -7.42
N LYS A 164 19.33 -38.77 -6.26
CA LYS A 164 18.10 -39.23 -5.59
C LYS A 164 16.84 -39.12 -6.45
N SER A 165 16.76 -38.13 -7.33
CA SER A 165 15.61 -37.90 -8.23
C SER A 165 15.65 -38.74 -9.50
N GLY A 166 16.77 -39.42 -9.80
CA GLY A 166 16.98 -40.11 -11.07
C GLY A 166 17.28 -39.16 -12.25
N SER A 167 16.91 -39.61 -13.45
CA SER A 167 17.10 -38.88 -14.72
C SER A 167 16.21 -37.65 -14.79
N LEU A 168 16.74 -36.55 -15.33
CA LEU A 168 16.00 -35.31 -15.55
C LEU A 168 15.42 -35.22 -16.97
N ARG A 169 15.55 -36.28 -17.78
CA ARG A 169 15.11 -36.32 -19.19
C ARG A 169 13.67 -35.89 -19.41
N GLU A 170 12.77 -36.31 -18.53
CA GLU A 170 11.34 -35.96 -18.63
C GLU A 170 11.02 -34.58 -18.03
N ALA A 171 11.92 -34.05 -17.21
CA ALA A 171 11.77 -32.76 -16.55
C ALA A 171 12.34 -31.59 -17.37
N TYR A 172 13.17 -31.86 -18.39
CA TYR A 172 13.74 -30.82 -19.26
C TYR A 172 13.18 -30.90 -20.68
N ILE A 173 12.46 -29.86 -21.08
CA ILE A 173 11.75 -29.75 -22.36
C ILE A 173 12.37 -28.63 -23.18
N VAL A 174 12.53 -28.89 -24.48
CA VAL A 174 12.81 -27.86 -25.48
C VAL A 174 11.54 -27.66 -26.29
N SER A 175 11.08 -26.42 -26.39
CA SER A 175 9.86 -26.02 -27.10
C SER A 175 10.11 -24.75 -27.91
N ASP A 176 9.21 -24.43 -28.84
CA ASP A 176 9.11 -23.10 -29.44
C ASP A 176 7.97 -22.30 -28.79
N PHE A 177 7.89 -21.00 -29.11
CA PHE A 177 6.85 -20.12 -28.57
C PHE A 177 5.43 -20.53 -28.98
N GLU A 178 5.23 -21.07 -30.19
CA GLU A 178 3.89 -21.44 -30.69
C GLU A 178 3.33 -22.68 -29.97
N HIS A 179 4.21 -23.54 -29.49
CA HIS A 179 3.87 -24.78 -28.79
C HIS A 179 4.00 -24.67 -27.27
N LEU A 180 4.62 -23.61 -26.76
CA LEU A 180 4.90 -23.41 -25.33
C LEU A 180 3.68 -23.58 -24.44
N GLU A 181 2.51 -23.10 -24.87
CA GLU A 181 1.28 -23.22 -24.08
C GLU A 181 0.88 -24.67 -23.79
N LYS A 182 1.18 -25.60 -24.71
CA LYS A 182 0.87 -27.03 -24.54
C LYS A 182 1.76 -27.71 -23.50
N GLU A 183 2.91 -27.13 -23.20
CA GLU A 183 3.89 -27.66 -22.26
C GLU A 183 3.64 -27.19 -20.81
N ILE A 184 2.82 -26.14 -20.64
CA ILE A 184 2.52 -25.52 -19.35
C ILE A 184 1.22 -26.09 -18.78
N GLU A 185 1.32 -26.72 -17.61
CA GLU A 185 0.16 -27.21 -16.89
C GLU A 185 -0.62 -26.02 -16.27
N PRO A 186 -1.95 -25.89 -16.52
CA PRO A 186 -2.74 -24.72 -16.12
C PRO A 186 -2.70 -24.40 -14.61
N ASN A 187 -2.63 -25.44 -13.77
CA ASN A 187 -2.72 -25.31 -12.31
C ASN A 187 -1.36 -25.34 -11.60
N GLN A 188 -0.29 -25.66 -12.33
CA GLN A 188 1.03 -25.76 -11.75
C GLN A 188 1.68 -24.38 -11.71
N ARG A 189 2.33 -24.02 -10.63
CA ARG A 189 2.96 -22.69 -10.49
C ARG A 189 3.97 -22.44 -11.59
N LEU A 190 3.98 -21.24 -12.14
CA LEU A 190 4.83 -20.86 -13.24
C LEU A 190 5.82 -19.77 -12.81
N ILE A 191 7.09 -19.99 -13.08
CA ILE A 191 8.15 -18.99 -12.97
C ILE A 191 8.72 -18.80 -14.36
N VAL A 192 8.96 -17.55 -14.75
CA VAL A 192 9.52 -17.23 -16.07
C VAL A 192 10.83 -16.48 -15.89
N THR A 193 11.86 -16.90 -16.60
CA THR A 193 13.09 -16.11 -16.78
C THR A 193 13.25 -15.73 -18.25
N ILE A 194 13.64 -14.49 -18.50
CA ILE A 194 13.84 -13.92 -19.83
C ILE A 194 15.28 -13.42 -19.91
N ASP A 195 16.06 -14.03 -20.80
CA ASP A 195 17.31 -13.44 -21.27
C ASP A 195 16.99 -12.32 -22.25
N LEU A 196 17.46 -11.11 -21.97
CA LEU A 196 17.15 -9.98 -22.85
C LEU A 196 18.06 -9.93 -24.07
N ASP A 197 19.23 -10.57 -24.03
CA ASP A 197 20.15 -10.61 -25.17
C ASP A 197 19.56 -11.38 -26.38
N CYS A 198 18.51 -12.19 -26.17
CA CYS A 198 17.74 -12.84 -27.23
C CYS A 198 17.09 -11.85 -28.20
N PHE A 199 16.93 -10.60 -27.78
CA PHE A 199 16.41 -9.51 -28.60
C PHE A 199 17.51 -8.57 -29.12
N ALA A 200 18.78 -8.85 -28.80
CA ALA A 200 19.91 -8.06 -29.26
C ALA A 200 20.10 -8.19 -30.79
N GLY A 201 20.56 -7.12 -31.43
CA GLY A 201 20.81 -7.10 -32.87
C GLY A 201 19.58 -7.00 -33.78
N ALA A 202 18.35 -7.18 -33.25
CA ALA A 202 17.12 -6.87 -33.97
C ALA A 202 16.91 -5.35 -34.11
N THR A 203 16.14 -4.92 -35.12
CA THR A 203 15.69 -3.52 -35.22
C THR A 203 14.81 -3.16 -34.01
N GLU A 204 14.65 -1.86 -33.72
CA GLU A 204 13.85 -1.40 -32.58
C GLU A 204 12.40 -1.90 -32.64
N ALA A 205 11.76 -1.81 -33.82
CA ALA A 205 10.39 -2.28 -34.01
C ALA A 205 10.24 -3.80 -33.85
N GLU A 206 11.14 -4.59 -34.42
CA GLU A 206 11.13 -6.05 -34.30
C GLU A 206 11.34 -6.49 -32.83
N ARG A 207 12.26 -5.82 -32.14
CA ARG A 207 12.58 -6.05 -30.73
C ARG A 207 11.39 -5.76 -29.83
N GLU A 208 10.76 -4.59 -29.99
CA GLU A 208 9.56 -4.20 -29.24
C GLU A 208 8.41 -5.18 -29.49
N GLN A 209 8.19 -5.59 -30.75
CA GLN A 209 7.16 -6.54 -31.10
C GLN A 209 7.41 -7.93 -30.50
N ALA A 210 8.63 -8.45 -30.61
CA ALA A 210 9.01 -9.74 -30.06
C ALA A 210 8.93 -9.77 -28.54
N PHE A 211 9.44 -8.73 -27.88
CA PHE A 211 9.36 -8.59 -26.43
C PHE A 211 7.90 -8.48 -25.96
N ALA A 212 7.10 -7.60 -26.58
CA ALA A 212 5.70 -7.40 -26.22
C ALA A 212 4.89 -8.70 -26.34
N ARG A 213 5.18 -9.51 -27.36
CA ARG A 213 4.56 -10.82 -27.55
C ARG A 213 4.86 -11.78 -26.40
N ILE A 214 6.12 -11.91 -25.98
CA ILE A 214 6.53 -12.74 -24.84
C ILE A 214 5.92 -12.18 -23.54
N TRP A 215 6.04 -10.87 -23.33
CA TRP A 215 5.52 -10.20 -22.16
C TRP A 215 4.01 -10.44 -21.97
N ASN A 216 3.22 -10.24 -23.02
CA ASN A 216 1.77 -10.45 -23.00
C ASN A 216 1.42 -11.89 -22.65
N PHE A 217 2.07 -12.86 -23.30
CA PHE A 217 1.88 -14.27 -23.01
C PHE A 217 2.14 -14.57 -21.52
N VAL A 218 3.25 -14.09 -20.97
CA VAL A 218 3.66 -14.32 -19.59
C VAL A 218 2.67 -13.71 -18.59
N ILE A 219 2.34 -12.42 -18.74
CA ILE A 219 1.45 -11.73 -17.78
C ILE A 219 -0.01 -12.18 -17.89
N GLU A 220 -0.38 -12.95 -18.91
CA GLU A 220 -1.70 -13.56 -19.04
C GLU A 220 -1.79 -14.96 -18.40
N ARG A 221 -0.68 -15.49 -17.84
CA ARG A 221 -0.69 -16.79 -17.16
C ARG A 221 -1.26 -16.70 -15.73
N PRO A 222 -2.37 -17.39 -15.38
CA PRO A 222 -2.97 -17.32 -14.05
C PRO A 222 -2.10 -17.94 -12.95
N ASN A 223 -1.31 -18.93 -13.32
CA ASN A 223 -0.36 -19.64 -12.46
C ASN A 223 1.00 -18.95 -12.29
N LEU A 224 1.23 -17.76 -12.90
CA LEU A 224 2.49 -17.02 -12.76
C LEU A 224 2.77 -16.64 -11.30
N ARG A 225 4.02 -16.85 -10.85
CA ARG A 225 4.49 -16.57 -9.49
C ARG A 225 5.71 -15.68 -9.40
N ALA A 226 6.53 -15.60 -10.45
CA ALA A 226 7.66 -14.67 -10.53
C ALA A 226 8.14 -14.50 -11.98
N ILE A 227 8.71 -13.34 -12.28
CA ILE A 227 9.44 -13.07 -13.53
C ILE A 227 10.87 -12.65 -13.17
N THR A 228 11.86 -13.17 -13.87
CA THR A 228 13.24 -12.69 -13.77
C THR A 228 13.76 -12.25 -15.13
N PHE A 229 14.50 -11.16 -15.17
CA PHE A 229 15.17 -10.64 -16.37
C PHE A 229 16.68 -10.63 -16.15
N ALA A 230 17.41 -11.13 -17.14
CA ALA A 230 18.86 -10.95 -17.22
C ALA A 230 19.22 -10.12 -18.45
N ILE A 231 20.16 -9.19 -18.30
CA ILE A 231 20.64 -8.36 -19.42
C ILE A 231 21.72 -9.08 -20.24
N SER A 232 22.49 -9.97 -19.61
CA SER A 232 23.60 -10.72 -20.18
C SER A 232 24.64 -9.82 -20.85
N ARG A 233 25.09 -8.76 -20.14
CA ARG A 233 25.99 -7.73 -20.68
C ARG A 233 27.21 -8.27 -21.47
N PRO A 234 27.88 -9.38 -21.09
CA PRO A 234 28.94 -10.00 -21.89
C PRO A 234 28.59 -10.28 -23.35
N TYR A 235 27.31 -10.57 -23.66
CA TYR A 235 26.84 -10.93 -25.00
C TYR A 235 26.34 -9.72 -25.80
N LEU A 236 26.31 -8.53 -25.19
CA LEU A 236 25.86 -7.30 -25.83
C LEU A 236 27.02 -6.50 -26.43
N LYS A 237 26.78 -5.91 -27.61
CA LYS A 237 27.79 -5.21 -28.40
C LYS A 237 28.14 -3.82 -27.84
N SER A 238 27.24 -3.18 -27.08
CA SER A 238 27.43 -1.81 -26.59
C SER A 238 26.49 -1.45 -25.42
N GLU A 239 26.87 -0.44 -24.62
CA GLU A 239 26.02 0.09 -23.54
C GLU A 239 24.64 0.58 -24.02
N PRO A 240 24.51 1.30 -25.15
CA PRO A 240 23.20 1.73 -25.63
C PRO A 240 22.26 0.57 -25.99
N ASP A 241 22.79 -0.59 -26.36
CA ASP A 241 21.94 -1.76 -26.63
C ASP A 241 21.44 -2.39 -25.32
N ALA A 242 22.31 -2.47 -24.29
CA ALA A 242 21.95 -2.90 -22.94
C ALA A 242 20.88 -2.00 -22.32
N ASP A 243 21.05 -0.68 -22.44
CA ASP A 243 20.09 0.31 -21.94
C ASP A 243 18.71 0.18 -22.56
N ARG A 244 18.63 -0.08 -23.87
CA ARG A 244 17.35 -0.29 -24.56
C ARG A 244 16.64 -1.53 -24.04
N LEU A 245 17.37 -2.63 -23.85
CA LEU A 245 16.82 -3.87 -23.31
C LEU A 245 16.34 -3.70 -21.86
N LEU A 246 17.13 -3.03 -21.03
CA LEU A 246 16.74 -2.72 -19.66
C LEU A 246 15.52 -1.79 -19.61
N LYS A 247 15.45 -0.79 -20.50
CA LYS A 247 14.26 0.08 -20.62
C LYS A 247 13.01 -0.73 -20.93
N LEU A 248 13.08 -1.73 -21.83
CA LEU A 248 11.94 -2.60 -22.15
C LEU A 248 11.48 -3.39 -20.92
N ALA A 249 12.42 -4.03 -20.22
CA ALA A 249 12.13 -4.80 -19.01
C ALA A 249 11.50 -3.93 -17.91
N LEU A 250 12.10 -2.78 -17.59
CA LEU A 250 11.60 -1.87 -16.56
C LEU A 250 10.26 -1.25 -16.94
N THR A 251 10.09 -0.76 -18.16
CA THR A 251 8.82 -0.15 -18.61
C THR A 251 7.69 -1.18 -18.55
N SER A 252 7.97 -2.41 -18.95
CA SER A 252 6.99 -3.49 -18.91
C SER A 252 6.67 -3.92 -17.48
N ALA A 253 7.68 -4.07 -16.62
CA ALA A 253 7.46 -4.33 -15.20
C ALA A 253 6.60 -3.23 -14.53
N LEU A 254 6.89 -1.96 -14.82
CA LEU A 254 6.15 -0.80 -14.31
C LEU A 254 4.71 -0.74 -14.83
N SER A 255 4.40 -1.35 -15.98
CA SER A 255 3.03 -1.46 -16.50
C SER A 255 2.10 -2.29 -15.60
N LEU A 256 2.65 -3.14 -14.72
CA LEU A 256 1.87 -3.92 -13.77
C LEU A 256 1.76 -3.15 -12.45
N PRO A 257 0.58 -2.62 -12.07
CA PRO A 257 0.45 -1.79 -10.87
C PRO A 257 0.77 -2.53 -9.57
N THR A 258 0.65 -3.87 -9.56
CA THR A 258 0.92 -4.71 -8.39
C THR A 258 2.31 -5.33 -8.40
N ALA A 259 3.15 -5.11 -9.42
CA ALA A 259 4.48 -5.74 -9.47
C ALA A 259 5.41 -5.22 -8.36
N GLN A 260 6.19 -6.15 -7.80
CA GLN A 260 7.29 -5.84 -6.89
C GLN A 260 8.59 -5.91 -7.68
N ILE A 261 9.17 -4.76 -7.98
CA ILE A 261 10.35 -4.68 -8.85
C ILE A 261 11.60 -4.60 -7.99
N GLU A 262 12.42 -5.64 -8.06
CA GLU A 262 13.75 -5.69 -7.49
C GLU A 262 14.78 -5.61 -8.62
N PHE A 263 15.68 -4.63 -8.53
CA PHE A 263 16.69 -4.36 -9.53
C PHE A 263 18.06 -4.33 -8.84
N GLU A 264 18.97 -5.22 -9.24
CA GLU A 264 20.26 -5.36 -8.57
C GLU A 264 21.42 -5.02 -9.52
N PRO A 265 21.70 -3.72 -9.72
CA PRO A 265 22.71 -3.27 -10.67
C PRO A 265 24.16 -3.42 -10.18
N PHE A 266 24.38 -3.68 -8.89
CA PHE A 266 25.73 -3.69 -8.28
C PHE A 266 26.22 -5.09 -7.93
N LEU A 267 25.36 -6.11 -8.07
CA LEU A 267 25.75 -7.47 -7.75
C LEU A 267 26.66 -8.03 -8.85
N THR A 268 27.93 -8.25 -8.52
CA THR A 268 28.90 -8.88 -9.40
C THR A 268 29.16 -10.33 -9.01
N VAL A 269 29.62 -11.14 -9.96
CA VAL A 269 30.11 -12.50 -9.72
C VAL A 269 31.62 -12.45 -9.81
N ALA A 270 32.32 -12.68 -8.69
CA ALA A 270 33.77 -12.48 -8.60
C ALA A 270 34.61 -13.45 -9.46
N ASN A 271 34.03 -14.56 -9.94
CA ASN A 271 34.71 -15.59 -10.71
C ASN A 271 33.77 -16.15 -11.80
N ASP A 272 33.51 -15.37 -12.85
CA ASP A 272 32.77 -15.86 -14.03
C ASP A 272 33.65 -16.86 -14.81
N HIS A 273 33.23 -18.12 -14.84
CA HIS A 273 33.89 -19.19 -15.56
C HIS A 273 33.17 -19.58 -16.86
N SER A 274 32.28 -18.73 -17.37
CA SER A 274 31.64 -18.90 -18.67
C SER A 274 32.68 -19.06 -19.78
N ASN A 275 32.28 -19.75 -20.85
CA ASN A 275 33.17 -19.92 -22.00
C ASN A 275 33.55 -18.56 -22.62
N LEU A 276 32.67 -17.56 -22.52
CA LEU A 276 32.96 -16.21 -22.94
C LEU A 276 33.95 -15.52 -22.00
N ALA A 277 33.74 -15.56 -20.68
CA ALA A 277 34.69 -15.02 -19.72
C ALA A 277 36.07 -15.67 -19.84
N LYS A 278 36.13 -17.00 -20.00
CA LYS A 278 37.38 -17.72 -20.29
C LYS A 278 38.06 -17.23 -21.57
N LYS A 279 37.29 -17.01 -22.65
CA LYS A 279 37.82 -16.46 -23.91
C LYS A 279 38.36 -15.05 -23.75
N LEU A 280 37.69 -14.20 -22.97
CA LEU A 280 38.13 -12.83 -22.67
C LEU A 280 39.39 -12.83 -21.78
N MET A 281 39.42 -13.68 -20.75
CA MET A 281 40.59 -13.87 -19.89
C MET A 281 41.82 -14.32 -20.68
N VAL A 282 41.67 -15.22 -21.66
CA VAL A 282 42.77 -15.62 -22.56
C VAL A 282 43.30 -14.43 -23.37
N LYS A 283 42.47 -13.43 -23.65
CA LYS A 283 42.86 -12.17 -24.33
C LYS A 283 43.35 -11.09 -23.37
N GLY A 284 43.31 -11.31 -22.06
CA GLY A 284 43.62 -10.28 -21.05
C GLY A 284 42.53 -9.21 -20.88
N GLU A 285 41.31 -9.50 -21.33
CA GLU A 285 40.14 -8.61 -21.23
C GLU A 285 39.24 -9.08 -20.07
N GLU A 286 38.64 -8.13 -19.35
CA GLU A 286 37.60 -8.43 -18.35
C GLU A 286 36.22 -8.53 -19.01
N PRO A 287 35.33 -9.44 -18.55
CA PRO A 287 33.95 -9.46 -19.00
C PRO A 287 33.27 -8.10 -18.74
N PRO A 288 32.56 -7.52 -19.73
CA PRO A 288 31.86 -6.27 -19.49
C PRO A 288 30.73 -6.53 -18.50
N VAL A 289 30.64 -5.64 -17.51
CA VAL A 289 29.59 -5.64 -16.48
C VAL A 289 28.67 -4.46 -16.71
N PHE A 290 27.45 -4.58 -16.22
CA PHE A 290 26.48 -3.51 -16.28
C PHE A 290 26.95 -2.28 -15.47
N ASP A 291 27.16 -1.15 -16.15
CA ASP A 291 27.58 0.11 -15.53
C ASP A 291 26.42 1.11 -15.44
N VAL A 292 25.69 1.07 -14.33
CA VAL A 292 24.60 2.02 -14.08
C VAL A 292 25.06 3.48 -13.99
N ALA A 293 26.33 3.78 -13.78
CA ALA A 293 26.78 5.18 -13.78
C ALA A 293 26.71 5.81 -15.20
N GLN A 294 26.66 4.98 -16.25
CA GLN A 294 26.70 5.40 -17.66
C GLN A 294 25.37 5.24 -18.40
N LEU A 295 24.26 4.96 -17.70
CA LEU A 295 22.94 4.84 -18.34
C LEU A 295 22.61 6.07 -19.18
N THR A 296 21.90 5.86 -20.28
CA THR A 296 21.30 6.89 -21.12
C THR A 296 20.35 7.78 -20.32
N GLN A 297 20.25 9.06 -20.72
CA GLN A 297 19.37 10.02 -20.06
C GLN A 297 17.92 9.55 -19.96
N ASP A 298 17.45 8.87 -21.01
CA ASP A 298 16.09 8.36 -21.09
C ASP A 298 15.79 7.32 -20.00
N LEU A 299 16.71 6.38 -19.80
CA LEU A 299 16.57 5.35 -18.76
C LEU A 299 16.72 5.95 -17.36
N ARG A 300 17.63 6.92 -17.16
CA ARG A 300 17.74 7.66 -15.89
C ARG A 300 16.44 8.38 -15.55
N ALA A 301 15.84 9.06 -16.53
CA ALA A 301 14.57 9.77 -16.35
C ALA A 301 13.44 8.82 -15.95
N ARG A 302 13.34 7.66 -16.60
CA ARG A 302 12.35 6.62 -16.27
C ARG A 302 12.57 6.03 -14.87
N ILE A 303 13.81 5.77 -14.47
CA ILE A 303 14.11 5.27 -13.12
C ILE A 303 13.78 6.33 -12.06
N LEU A 304 14.11 7.59 -12.30
CA LEU A 304 13.84 8.68 -11.38
C LEU A 304 12.34 8.92 -11.16
N SER A 305 11.53 8.86 -12.23
CA SER A 305 10.08 9.06 -12.15
C SER A 305 9.35 7.97 -11.37
N GLU A 306 9.89 6.76 -11.35
CA GLU A 306 9.28 5.57 -10.73
C GLU A 306 10.13 4.97 -9.60
N ARG A 307 11.06 5.76 -9.04
CA ARG A 307 12.07 5.31 -8.06
C ARG A 307 11.47 4.68 -6.79
N GLU A 308 10.23 5.01 -6.44
CA GLU A 308 9.53 4.44 -5.29
C GLU A 308 9.06 3.00 -5.53
N ARG A 309 8.91 2.61 -6.80
CA ARG A 309 8.49 1.26 -7.21
C ARG A 309 9.66 0.34 -7.53
N ILE A 310 10.88 0.88 -7.61
CA ILE A 310 12.11 0.14 -7.92
C ILE A 310 12.92 -0.02 -6.64
N ASN A 311 13.04 -1.26 -6.17
CA ASN A 311 13.80 -1.58 -4.97
C ASN A 311 15.19 -2.12 -5.32
N VAL A 312 16.22 -1.59 -4.65
CA VAL A 312 17.62 -2.05 -4.74
C VAL A 312 18.07 -2.46 -3.34
N GLN A 313 18.59 -3.66 -3.19
CA GLN A 313 19.07 -4.23 -1.93
C GLN A 313 20.58 -4.03 -1.77
N GLN A 314 21.35 -4.36 -2.80
CA GLN A 314 22.80 -4.30 -2.74
C GLN A 314 23.29 -2.85 -2.88
N ASP A 315 24.24 -2.46 -2.03
CA ASP A 315 24.86 -1.12 -2.06
C ASP A 315 23.84 0.04 -2.19
N ARG A 316 22.82 0.00 -1.32
CA ARG A 316 21.79 1.05 -1.24
C ARG A 316 22.38 2.45 -1.11
N THR A 317 23.52 2.59 -0.46
CA THR A 317 24.20 3.88 -0.32
C THR A 317 24.63 4.41 -1.67
N ARG A 318 25.32 3.60 -2.49
CA ARG A 318 25.70 3.98 -3.86
C ARG A 318 24.48 4.21 -4.74
N TRP A 319 23.43 3.40 -4.62
CA TRP A 319 22.17 3.63 -5.34
C TRP A 319 21.59 5.02 -5.06
N GLN A 320 21.46 5.37 -3.78
CA GLN A 320 20.91 6.66 -3.37
C GLN A 320 21.80 7.84 -3.78
N GLN A 321 23.11 7.65 -3.82
CA GLN A 321 24.05 8.66 -4.34
C GLN A 321 23.85 8.88 -5.85
N LEU A 322 23.71 7.82 -6.64
CA LEU A 322 23.43 7.93 -8.08
C LEU A 322 22.09 8.62 -8.33
N LEU A 323 21.02 8.22 -7.63
CA LEU A 323 19.71 8.86 -7.76
C LEU A 323 19.76 10.35 -7.43
N ARG A 324 20.51 10.74 -6.37
CA ARG A 324 20.70 12.15 -6.03
C ARG A 324 21.46 12.90 -7.11
N SER A 325 22.57 12.35 -7.59
CA SER A 325 23.36 12.94 -8.67
C SER A 325 22.49 13.16 -9.91
N TRP A 326 21.75 12.15 -10.37
CA TRP A 326 20.89 12.28 -11.55
C TRP A 326 19.76 13.30 -11.35
N ASN A 327 19.23 13.37 -10.13
CA ASN A 327 18.16 14.30 -9.76
C ASN A 327 18.66 15.75 -9.56
N GLU A 328 19.95 15.95 -9.30
CA GLU A 328 20.61 17.26 -9.25
C GLU A 328 21.10 17.69 -10.64
N ASP A 329 21.45 16.73 -11.49
CA ASP A 329 21.89 16.98 -12.86
C ASP A 329 20.74 17.45 -13.75
N ALA A 330 19.49 17.03 -13.54
CA ALA A 330 18.37 17.37 -14.42
C ALA A 330 17.35 18.33 -13.76
N PRO A 331 16.72 19.24 -14.53
CA PRO A 331 15.56 19.99 -14.05
C PRO A 331 14.48 19.05 -13.54
N ARG A 332 13.82 19.42 -12.44
CA ARG A 332 12.75 18.59 -11.87
C ARG A 332 11.43 18.89 -12.55
N LEU A 333 10.66 17.85 -12.81
CA LEU A 333 9.32 17.95 -13.33
C LEU A 333 8.33 17.43 -12.30
N HIS A 334 7.27 18.19 -12.06
CA HIS A 334 6.11 17.72 -11.32
C HIS A 334 4.84 18.18 -12.03
N VAL A 335 3.74 17.48 -11.76
CA VAL A 335 2.44 17.78 -12.33
C VAL A 335 1.52 18.25 -11.21
N GLU A 336 0.80 19.33 -11.48
CA GLU A 336 -0.21 19.87 -10.58
C GLU A 336 -1.53 20.04 -11.32
N VAL A 337 -2.64 20.01 -10.58
CA VAL A 337 -3.94 20.45 -11.11
C VAL A 337 -4.22 21.83 -10.54
N LYS A 338 -4.36 22.81 -11.44
CA LYS A 338 -4.55 24.22 -11.08
C LYS A 338 -5.76 24.40 -10.14
N ASN A 339 -5.57 25.19 -9.09
CA ASN A 339 -6.59 25.49 -8.07
C ASN A 339 -7.16 24.27 -7.32
N CYS A 340 -6.51 23.11 -7.43
CA CYS A 340 -6.83 21.90 -6.69
C CYS A 340 -5.61 21.57 -5.82
N GLN A 341 -5.80 20.79 -4.76
CA GLN A 341 -4.69 20.18 -4.02
C GLN A 341 -4.86 18.67 -4.05
N ALA A 342 -3.75 17.95 -4.13
CA ALA A 342 -3.78 16.51 -3.97
C ALA A 342 -4.27 16.14 -2.56
N SER A 343 -5.09 15.09 -2.47
CA SER A 343 -5.44 14.48 -1.19
C SER A 343 -4.24 13.70 -0.62
N THR A 344 -4.38 13.17 0.59
CA THR A 344 -3.29 12.47 1.29
C THR A 344 -2.89 11.16 0.60
N ASP A 345 -3.68 10.62 -0.31
CA ASP A 345 -3.29 9.50 -1.18
C ASP A 345 -2.56 9.94 -2.47
N ASN A 346 -2.15 11.22 -2.60
CA ASN A 346 -1.58 11.82 -3.80
C ASN A 346 -2.54 11.83 -5.01
N VAL A 347 -3.84 11.64 -4.79
CA VAL A 347 -4.84 11.69 -5.84
C VAL A 347 -5.46 13.07 -5.93
N TRP A 348 -5.58 13.58 -7.15
CA TRP A 348 -6.20 14.86 -7.45
C TRP A 348 -7.67 14.64 -7.76
N ARG A 349 -8.56 15.21 -6.96
CA ARG A 349 -10.00 15.01 -7.09
C ARG A 349 -10.65 16.28 -7.59
N VAL A 350 -11.33 16.21 -8.74
CA VAL A 350 -11.92 17.38 -9.43
C VAL A 350 -13.40 17.11 -9.75
N PRO A 351 -14.32 18.03 -9.41
CA PRO A 351 -15.70 17.96 -9.86
C PRO A 351 -15.83 18.01 -11.40
N VAL A 352 -16.79 17.26 -11.97
CA VAL A 352 -17.03 17.18 -13.42
C VAL A 352 -17.52 18.51 -14.00
N ASN A 353 -18.23 19.29 -13.21
CA ASN A 353 -18.72 20.62 -13.58
C ASN A 353 -17.64 21.71 -13.49
N GLU A 354 -16.46 21.41 -12.94
CA GLU A 354 -15.35 22.35 -12.86
C GLU A 354 -14.35 22.11 -13.99
N PRO A 355 -13.90 23.17 -14.69
CA PRO A 355 -12.78 23.04 -15.60
C PRO A 355 -11.50 22.75 -14.80
N ALA A 356 -10.66 21.87 -15.32
CA ALA A 356 -9.33 21.61 -14.77
C ALA A 356 -8.25 21.77 -15.83
N GLU A 357 -7.14 22.34 -15.38
CA GLU A 357 -5.91 22.46 -16.14
C GLU A 357 -4.83 21.68 -15.39
N ILE A 358 -4.28 20.66 -16.06
CA ILE A 358 -3.16 19.89 -15.55
C ILE A 358 -1.89 20.59 -16.04
N LYS A 359 -1.07 21.07 -15.12
CA LYS A 359 0.11 21.87 -15.43
C LYS A 359 1.38 21.08 -15.14
N LEU A 360 2.28 21.06 -16.12
CA LEU A 360 3.65 20.64 -15.95
C LEU A 360 4.45 21.81 -15.36
N ILE A 361 5.01 21.59 -14.17
CA ILE A 361 5.89 22.53 -13.49
C ILE A 361 7.32 22.05 -13.66
N THR A 362 8.20 22.99 -14.00
CA THR A 362 9.63 22.79 -14.12
C THR A 362 10.35 23.51 -12.99
N GLU A 363 11.32 22.86 -12.36
CA GLU A 363 12.20 23.47 -11.37
C GLU A 363 13.66 23.44 -11.86
N PRO A 364 14.37 24.59 -11.82
CA PRO A 364 13.85 25.92 -11.44
C PRO A 364 12.82 26.43 -12.45
N TRP A 365 11.86 27.25 -12.01
CA TRP A 365 10.77 27.79 -12.85
C TRP A 365 11.24 28.64 -14.04
N THR A 366 12.52 29.00 -14.05
CA THR A 366 13.18 29.69 -15.16
C THR A 366 13.47 28.75 -16.35
N ALA A 367 13.55 27.44 -16.11
CA ALA A 367 13.80 26.44 -17.14
C ALA A 367 12.51 26.20 -17.95
N LYS A 368 12.63 26.23 -19.29
CA LYS A 368 11.50 26.04 -20.20
C LYS A 368 11.66 24.72 -20.97
N PRO A 369 10.62 23.87 -21.01
CA PRO A 369 10.64 22.68 -21.84
C PRO A 369 10.77 23.02 -23.33
N GLU A 370 11.68 22.34 -24.01
CA GLU A 370 11.86 22.38 -25.46
C GLU A 370 10.84 21.49 -26.18
N LYS A 371 10.51 20.34 -25.57
CA LYS A 371 9.54 19.37 -26.07
C LYS A 371 8.80 18.76 -24.89
N ILE A 372 7.49 18.56 -25.03
CA ILE A 372 6.64 17.92 -24.02
C ILE A 372 5.83 16.81 -24.69
N GLU A 373 5.73 15.67 -24.01
CA GLU A 373 4.93 14.52 -24.37
C GLU A 373 4.08 14.12 -23.15
N TRP A 374 2.77 14.09 -23.32
CA TRP A 374 1.83 13.64 -22.30
C TRP A 374 1.39 12.22 -22.58
N PHE A 375 1.23 11.42 -21.53
CA PHE A 375 0.76 10.04 -21.63
C PHE A 375 -0.36 9.78 -20.64
N ALA A 376 -1.35 9.00 -21.06
CA ALA A 376 -2.40 8.43 -20.23
C ALA A 376 -2.16 6.92 -20.02
N MET A 377 -2.32 6.44 -18.80
CA MET A 377 -2.23 5.01 -18.51
C MET A 377 -3.65 4.46 -18.60
N THR A 378 -3.95 3.75 -19.68
CA THR A 378 -5.27 3.16 -19.92
C THR A 378 -5.27 1.68 -19.55
N PRO A 379 -6.35 1.14 -18.98
CA PRO A 379 -6.39 -0.27 -18.63
C PRO A 379 -6.15 -1.13 -19.88
N LYS A 380 -5.21 -2.07 -19.79
CA LYS A 380 -4.92 -2.99 -20.90
C LYS A 380 -6.03 -4.00 -21.13
N HIS A 381 -6.67 -4.41 -20.05
CA HIS A 381 -7.79 -5.33 -20.07
C HIS A 381 -8.99 -4.65 -19.45
N SER A 382 -10.17 -4.87 -20.03
CA SER A 382 -11.44 -4.39 -19.49
C SER A 382 -11.90 -5.21 -18.27
N ARG A 383 -11.32 -6.40 -18.06
CA ARG A 383 -11.65 -7.34 -16.98
C ARG A 383 -10.39 -8.03 -16.47
N CYS A 384 -10.20 -8.05 -15.16
CA CYS A 384 -9.05 -8.69 -14.51
C CYS A 384 -9.47 -9.44 -13.24
N ASN A 385 -8.77 -10.54 -12.94
CA ASN A 385 -8.80 -11.18 -11.63
C ASN A 385 -7.88 -10.42 -10.69
N VAL A 386 -8.33 -10.20 -9.45
CA VAL A 386 -7.62 -9.39 -8.44
C VAL A 386 -7.21 -10.20 -7.20
N SER A 387 -7.29 -11.53 -7.29
CA SER A 387 -6.88 -12.47 -6.23
C SER A 387 -6.00 -13.60 -6.77
N ASP A 388 -5.10 -14.09 -5.94
CA ASP A 388 -4.23 -15.24 -6.22
C ASP A 388 -4.89 -16.62 -5.96
N LEU A 389 -6.19 -16.62 -5.64
CA LEU A 389 -6.98 -17.83 -5.40
C LEU A 389 -7.20 -18.60 -6.72
N SER A 390 -7.22 -19.93 -6.68
CA SER A 390 -7.43 -20.75 -7.88
C SER A 390 -8.83 -20.52 -8.48
N THR A 391 -9.00 -20.82 -9.76
CA THR A 391 -10.31 -20.82 -10.46
C THR A 391 -11.38 -21.63 -9.72
N ASP A 392 -10.97 -22.63 -8.96
CA ASP A 392 -11.83 -23.52 -8.16
C ASP A 392 -12.14 -22.94 -6.77
N GLN A 393 -11.39 -21.93 -6.32
CA GLN A 393 -11.55 -21.23 -5.04
C GLN A 393 -12.34 -19.91 -5.18
N VAL A 394 -12.44 -19.37 -6.40
CA VAL A 394 -13.18 -18.15 -6.72
C VAL A 394 -13.74 -18.24 -8.13
N GLY A 395 -15.06 -18.14 -8.26
CA GLY A 395 -15.68 -17.97 -9.57
C GLY A 395 -15.55 -16.54 -10.06
N PHE A 396 -14.33 -16.17 -10.44
CA PHE A 396 -14.06 -15.03 -11.30
C PHE A 396 -14.05 -15.48 -12.78
N VAL A 397 -14.29 -14.53 -13.71
CA VAL A 397 -14.56 -14.77 -15.14
C VAL A 397 -13.63 -15.80 -15.75
N ALA A 398 -14.20 -16.87 -16.31
CA ALA A 398 -13.53 -17.65 -17.33
C ALA A 398 -13.04 -16.68 -18.43
N ASN A 399 -11.74 -16.68 -18.71
CA ASN A 399 -11.06 -15.80 -19.68
C ASN A 399 -10.81 -14.32 -19.26
N ALA A 400 -10.99 -13.92 -18.00
CA ALA A 400 -10.43 -12.63 -17.55
C ALA A 400 -8.90 -12.67 -17.48
N ALA A 401 -8.25 -11.53 -17.73
CA ALA A 401 -6.81 -11.42 -17.51
C ALA A 401 -6.51 -11.70 -16.03
N PRO A 402 -5.47 -12.46 -15.70
CA PRO A 402 -5.21 -12.86 -14.32
C PRO A 402 -4.74 -11.70 -13.43
N ARG A 403 -4.40 -10.55 -14.03
CA ARG A 403 -3.89 -9.38 -13.32
C ARG A 403 -4.10 -8.10 -14.13
N PRO A 404 -4.22 -6.94 -13.44
CA PRO A 404 -4.24 -5.65 -14.10
C PRO A 404 -2.90 -5.32 -14.76
N ALA A 405 -2.99 -4.61 -15.88
CA ALA A 405 -1.87 -4.04 -16.60
C ALA A 405 -2.30 -2.72 -17.27
N TRP A 406 -1.36 -1.83 -17.50
CA TRP A 406 -1.58 -0.55 -18.15
C TRP A 406 -0.97 -0.53 -19.55
N ASN A 407 -1.70 0.06 -20.50
CA ASN A 407 -1.14 0.57 -21.74
C ASN A 407 -0.77 2.02 -21.54
N GLU A 408 0.30 2.44 -22.21
CA GLU A 408 0.68 3.84 -22.27
C GLU A 408 0.16 4.44 -23.58
N LEU A 409 -0.77 5.38 -23.46
CA LEU A 409 -1.39 6.07 -24.60
C LEU A 409 -0.84 7.50 -24.67
N ALA A 410 -0.16 7.84 -25.76
CA ALA A 410 0.26 9.21 -26.02
C ALA A 410 -0.97 10.12 -26.21
N ILE A 411 -0.95 11.29 -25.58
CA ILE A 411 -1.99 12.31 -25.69
C ILE A 411 -1.52 13.36 -26.69
N ASP A 412 -2.40 13.75 -27.61
CA ASP A 412 -2.17 14.85 -28.56
C ASP A 412 -2.22 16.22 -27.86
N CYS A 413 -1.16 16.50 -27.10
CA CYS A 413 -0.89 17.76 -26.43
C CYS A 413 0.64 17.89 -26.24
N HIS A 414 1.19 19.05 -26.58
CA HIS A 414 2.63 19.34 -26.47
C HIS A 414 2.92 20.60 -25.64
N ASP A 415 1.89 21.14 -24.98
CA ASP A 415 2.00 22.33 -24.14
C ASP A 415 2.30 21.96 -22.68
N SER A 416 2.80 22.93 -21.92
CA SER A 416 2.99 22.81 -20.46
C SER A 416 1.69 22.75 -19.68
N VAL A 417 0.56 22.99 -20.33
CA VAL A 417 -0.78 22.87 -19.75
C VAL A 417 -1.55 21.88 -20.61
N LEU A 418 -2.03 20.80 -19.98
CA LEU A 418 -2.94 19.83 -20.55
C LEU A 418 -4.37 20.18 -20.09
N PRO A 419 -5.23 20.70 -20.99
CA PRO A 419 -6.63 20.98 -20.66
C PRO A 419 -7.42 19.69 -20.48
N ILE A 420 -8.34 19.66 -19.52
CA ILE A 420 -9.17 18.46 -19.25
C ILE A 420 -9.93 17.97 -20.50
N ALA A 421 -10.34 18.88 -21.39
CA ALA A 421 -11.05 18.58 -22.63
C ALA A 421 -10.27 17.65 -23.58
N LYS A 422 -8.93 17.61 -23.50
CA LYS A 422 -8.08 16.73 -24.32
C LYS A 422 -8.06 15.27 -23.85
N ILE A 423 -8.47 15.03 -22.60
CA ILE A 423 -8.48 13.71 -21.95
C ILE A 423 -9.88 13.31 -21.47
N ASP A 424 -10.89 14.12 -21.74
CA ASP A 424 -12.26 13.93 -21.29
C ASP A 424 -12.86 12.60 -21.79
N THR A 425 -12.49 12.19 -23.01
CA THR A 425 -12.91 10.93 -23.64
C THR A 425 -12.28 9.68 -23.00
N LEU A 426 -11.29 9.85 -22.12
CA LEU A 426 -10.66 8.75 -21.38
C LEU A 426 -11.38 8.46 -20.06
N PHE A 427 -12.35 9.30 -19.68
CA PHE A 427 -13.28 9.05 -18.59
C PHE A 427 -14.56 8.35 -19.09
N ASP A 428 -15.50 8.05 -18.19
CA ASP A 428 -16.80 7.54 -18.59
C ASP A 428 -17.49 8.53 -19.57
N PRO A 429 -17.93 8.09 -20.75
CA PRO A 429 -18.44 8.98 -21.80
C PRO A 429 -19.82 9.58 -21.50
N GLY A 430 -20.58 9.04 -20.55
CA GLY A 430 -21.89 9.56 -20.18
C GLY A 430 -21.83 10.52 -19.00
N LEU A 431 -20.99 10.21 -18.02
CA LEU A 431 -20.89 10.94 -16.75
C LEU A 431 -19.64 11.82 -16.65
N HIS A 432 -18.66 11.65 -17.55
CA HIS A 432 -17.34 12.29 -17.50
C HIS A 432 -16.59 12.06 -16.18
N CYS A 433 -16.99 11.02 -15.43
CA CYS A 433 -16.44 10.61 -14.16
C CYS A 433 -15.45 9.46 -14.34
N GLY A 434 -14.55 9.28 -13.39
CA GLY A 434 -13.64 8.13 -13.37
C GLY A 434 -12.26 8.49 -12.84
N SER A 435 -11.34 7.53 -12.96
CA SER A 435 -9.94 7.71 -12.57
C SER A 435 -9.06 7.59 -13.81
N LEU A 436 -8.11 8.51 -13.95
CA LEU A 436 -7.14 8.52 -15.03
C LEU A 436 -5.74 8.74 -14.45
N ARG A 437 -4.78 7.98 -14.94
CA ARG A 437 -3.37 8.14 -14.57
C ARG A 437 -2.62 8.83 -15.70
N LEU A 438 -1.81 9.81 -15.34
CA LEU A 438 -1.12 10.70 -16.27
C LEU A 438 0.35 10.78 -15.91
N ARG A 439 1.21 10.90 -16.92
CA ARG A 439 2.60 11.30 -16.75
C ARG A 439 2.99 12.22 -17.90
N ALA A 440 4.02 13.03 -17.68
CA ALA A 440 4.64 13.82 -18.71
C ALA A 440 6.11 13.45 -18.85
N ARG A 441 6.61 13.57 -20.08
CA ARG A 441 8.03 13.56 -20.43
C ARG A 441 8.35 14.90 -21.08
N ALA A 442 9.50 15.47 -20.76
CA ALA A 442 9.95 16.67 -21.42
C ALA A 442 11.46 16.68 -21.65
N ILE A 443 11.88 17.44 -22.65
CA ILE A 443 13.29 17.81 -22.85
C ILE A 443 13.45 19.23 -22.28
N VAL A 444 14.35 19.39 -21.32
CA VAL A 444 14.64 20.68 -20.67
C VAL A 444 16.15 20.85 -20.64
N ASP A 445 16.66 21.93 -21.23
CA ASP A 445 18.09 22.22 -21.37
C ASP A 445 18.88 21.04 -21.98
N GLY A 446 18.32 20.42 -23.03
CA GLY A 446 18.88 19.22 -23.67
C GLY A 446 18.85 17.94 -22.82
N LYS A 447 18.17 17.93 -21.66
CA LYS A 447 18.05 16.76 -20.77
C LYS A 447 16.64 16.18 -20.81
N ILE A 448 16.55 14.86 -20.94
CA ILE A 448 15.27 14.13 -20.85
C ILE A 448 14.86 14.00 -19.38
N CYS A 449 13.64 14.41 -19.08
CA CYS A 449 13.04 14.37 -17.74
C CYS A 449 11.64 13.76 -17.81
N GLU A 450 11.23 13.02 -16.76
CA GLU A 450 9.88 12.46 -16.64
C GLU A 450 9.27 12.80 -15.28
N THR A 451 7.96 12.98 -15.24
CA THR A 451 7.21 13.15 -13.99
C THR A 451 6.87 11.79 -13.40
N PRO A 452 6.74 11.67 -12.07
CA PRO A 452 5.97 10.57 -11.47
C PRO A 452 4.55 10.51 -12.05
N VAL A 453 3.93 9.34 -11.96
CA VAL A 453 2.53 9.16 -12.37
C VAL A 453 1.61 9.89 -11.39
N LEU A 454 0.80 10.80 -11.93
CA LEU A 454 -0.28 11.48 -11.23
C LEU A 454 -1.59 10.70 -11.42
N GLU A 455 -2.38 10.53 -10.36
CA GLU A 455 -3.75 10.01 -10.47
C GLU A 455 -4.77 11.15 -10.33
N LEU A 456 -5.60 11.30 -11.36
CA LEU A 456 -6.67 12.29 -11.45
C LEU A 456 -8.01 11.55 -11.36
N ARG A 457 -8.90 12.01 -10.47
CA ARG A 457 -10.27 11.50 -10.32
C ARG A 457 -11.27 12.59 -10.61
N ARG A 458 -12.16 12.32 -11.57
CA ARG A 458 -13.31 13.18 -11.89
C ARG A 458 -14.58 12.62 -11.33
N PHE A 459 -15.43 13.51 -10.83
CA PHE A 459 -16.62 13.12 -10.09
C PHE A 459 -17.80 14.07 -10.27
N ALA A 460 -19.05 13.58 -10.27
CA ALA A 460 -20.25 14.42 -10.33
C ALA A 460 -21.01 14.39 -8.99
N GLY A 461 -21.65 15.51 -8.62
CA GLY A 461 -22.55 15.59 -7.46
C GLY A 461 -22.08 16.43 -6.27
N ASN A 462 -23.06 17.02 -5.57
CA ASN A 462 -22.94 17.54 -4.20
C ASN A 462 -23.81 16.65 -3.30
N GLY A 463 -23.20 15.88 -2.39
CA GLY A 463 -23.95 14.94 -1.54
C GLY A 463 -23.06 13.87 -0.91
N PHE A 464 -23.67 13.03 -0.08
CA PHE A 464 -22.99 11.88 0.52
C PHE A 464 -22.60 10.88 -0.57
N ARG A 465 -21.30 10.62 -0.69
CA ARG A 465 -20.78 9.60 -1.60
C ARG A 465 -20.56 8.32 -0.86
N ALA A 466 -21.04 7.23 -1.45
CA ALA A 466 -20.85 5.92 -0.87
C ALA A 466 -19.36 5.53 -0.88
N ALA A 467 -18.89 5.06 0.27
CA ALA A 467 -17.49 4.71 0.50
C ALA A 467 -17.06 3.43 -0.24
N ILE A 468 -18.00 2.65 -0.78
CA ILE A 468 -17.75 1.34 -1.37
C ILE A 468 -16.81 1.44 -2.58
N SER A 469 -16.95 2.38 -3.52
CA SER A 469 -16.04 2.45 -4.67
C SER A 469 -14.65 3.02 -4.31
N GLU A 470 -14.60 4.00 -3.40
CA GLU A 470 -13.36 4.70 -3.05
C GLU A 470 -12.46 3.90 -2.09
N GLN A 471 -13.03 3.05 -1.24
CA GLN A 471 -12.29 2.27 -0.23
C GLN A 471 -11.48 1.10 -0.80
N PHE A 472 -11.78 0.61 -2.00
CA PHE A 472 -11.11 -0.60 -2.53
C PHE A 472 -9.86 -0.34 -3.35
N GLY A 473 -9.53 0.94 -3.65
CA GLY A 473 -8.34 1.32 -4.40
C GLY A 473 -8.26 0.65 -5.78
N LEU A 474 -9.42 0.27 -6.33
CA LEU A 474 -9.49 -0.41 -7.60
C LEU A 474 -9.71 0.65 -8.69
N PRO A 475 -8.87 0.70 -9.74
CA PRO A 475 -9.38 1.17 -11.03
C PRO A 475 -10.60 0.32 -11.37
N TYR A 476 -11.60 0.87 -12.05
CA TYR A 476 -12.77 0.14 -12.54
C TYR A 476 -12.33 -1.21 -13.18
N LEU A 477 -12.35 -2.29 -12.40
CA LEU A 477 -11.83 -3.61 -12.75
C LEU A 477 -12.71 -4.61 -12.02
N PHE A 478 -13.58 -5.26 -12.81
CA PHE A 478 -14.61 -6.16 -12.31
C PHE A 478 -14.46 -7.51 -13.00
N GLY A 479 -14.79 -8.57 -12.26
CA GLY A 479 -14.43 -9.92 -12.66
C GLY A 479 -15.34 -11.03 -12.14
N SER A 480 -16.58 -10.80 -11.69
CA SER A 480 -17.46 -11.94 -11.44
C SER A 480 -18.13 -12.36 -12.76
N GLY A 481 -17.61 -13.42 -13.35
CA GLY A 481 -18.13 -14.07 -14.54
C GLY A 481 -18.03 -15.56 -14.30
N GLU A 482 -19.11 -16.30 -14.53
CA GLU A 482 -19.10 -17.76 -14.59
C GLU A 482 -18.52 -18.49 -13.36
N LEU A 483 -19.22 -18.33 -12.22
CA LEU A 483 -19.28 -19.43 -11.26
C LEU A 483 -19.87 -20.63 -11.98
N SER A 484 -19.26 -21.81 -11.81
CA SER A 484 -19.84 -23.08 -12.23
C SER A 484 -20.09 -23.96 -11.01
N LYS A 485 -21.26 -24.59 -10.97
CA LYS A 485 -21.64 -25.56 -9.93
C LYS A 485 -22.57 -26.58 -10.55
N ASN A 486 -22.26 -27.88 -10.40
CA ASN A 486 -23.11 -28.98 -10.87
C ASN A 486 -23.52 -28.85 -12.35
N SER A 487 -22.55 -28.59 -13.25
CA SER A 487 -22.76 -28.43 -14.71
C SER A 487 -23.51 -27.16 -15.14
N ASP A 488 -24.01 -26.34 -14.21
CA ASP A 488 -24.60 -25.05 -14.48
C ASP A 488 -23.51 -23.96 -14.54
N THR A 489 -23.65 -22.97 -15.43
CA THR A 489 -22.69 -21.85 -15.60
C THR A 489 -23.34 -20.48 -15.45
N GLY A 490 -22.66 -19.58 -14.72
CA GLY A 490 -23.08 -18.19 -14.58
C GLY A 490 -24.45 -18.06 -13.92
N PRO A 491 -25.46 -17.44 -14.57
CA PRO A 491 -26.80 -17.27 -14.01
C PRO A 491 -27.51 -18.57 -13.63
N GLU A 492 -27.10 -19.70 -14.22
CA GLU A 492 -27.71 -21.02 -14.03
C GLU A 492 -27.36 -21.61 -12.65
N THR A 493 -26.29 -21.12 -12.00
CA THR A 493 -25.81 -21.62 -10.70
C THR A 493 -26.54 -21.04 -9.49
N ASP A 494 -27.46 -20.09 -9.70
CA ASP A 494 -27.95 -19.16 -8.68
C ASP A 494 -26.84 -18.38 -7.94
N LEU A 495 -25.56 -18.46 -8.33
CA LEU A 495 -24.44 -17.84 -7.60
C LEU A 495 -23.56 -16.93 -8.48
N GLY A 496 -23.61 -17.06 -9.81
CA GLY A 496 -22.70 -16.41 -10.75
C GLY A 496 -22.84 -14.91 -10.88
N ALA A 497 -21.71 -14.21 -11.00
CA ALA A 497 -21.57 -12.88 -11.62
C ALA A 497 -22.55 -11.77 -11.19
N ASP A 498 -23.21 -11.95 -10.05
CA ASP A 498 -24.38 -11.16 -9.73
C ASP A 498 -23.95 -9.87 -9.01
N CYS A 499 -24.76 -8.84 -9.19
CA CYS A 499 -24.67 -7.58 -8.46
C CYS A 499 -24.54 -7.75 -6.93
N ALA A 500 -25.00 -8.88 -6.38
CA ALA A 500 -24.83 -9.23 -4.97
C ALA A 500 -23.36 -9.49 -4.60
N ASN A 501 -22.62 -10.21 -5.44
CA ASN A 501 -21.23 -10.54 -5.16
C ASN A 501 -20.33 -9.29 -5.24
N PHE A 502 -20.66 -8.28 -6.04
CA PHE A 502 -20.00 -6.97 -5.95
C PHE A 502 -20.07 -6.38 -4.53
N VAL A 503 -21.24 -6.47 -3.88
CA VAL A 503 -21.46 -5.99 -2.51
C VAL A 503 -20.75 -6.90 -1.49
N VAL A 504 -20.78 -8.23 -1.67
CA VAL A 504 -20.06 -9.17 -0.79
C VAL A 504 -18.55 -8.92 -0.82
N TYR A 505 -17.98 -8.70 -2.00
CA TYR A 505 -16.56 -8.39 -2.15
C TYR A 505 -16.18 -7.13 -1.36
N ALA A 506 -17.02 -6.10 -1.45
CA ALA A 506 -16.85 -4.86 -0.70
C ALA A 506 -16.87 -5.10 0.82
N MET A 507 -17.89 -5.80 1.31
CA MET A 507 -18.03 -6.13 2.73
C MET A 507 -16.82 -6.93 3.26
N ARG A 508 -16.29 -7.87 2.46
CA ARG A 508 -15.10 -8.68 2.83
C ARG A 508 -13.82 -7.87 2.95
N ARG A 509 -13.59 -6.93 2.04
CA ARG A 509 -12.43 -6.03 2.08
C ARG A 509 -12.48 -5.09 3.30
N GLN A 510 -13.68 -4.79 3.80
CA GLN A 510 -13.89 -4.07 5.07
C GLN A 510 -13.79 -4.98 6.31
N GLY A 511 -13.48 -6.28 6.13
CA GLY A 511 -13.28 -7.23 7.22
C GLY A 511 -14.52 -8.06 7.61
N SER A 512 -15.64 -7.95 6.88
CA SER A 512 -16.85 -8.73 7.16
C SER A 512 -16.73 -10.18 6.65
N ALA A 513 -17.05 -11.16 7.48
CA ALA A 513 -17.04 -12.58 7.13
C ALA A 513 -18.36 -13.03 6.46
N VAL A 514 -18.62 -12.55 5.25
CA VAL A 514 -19.86 -12.85 4.47
C VAL A 514 -19.55 -13.89 3.39
N PRO A 515 -20.33 -14.96 3.20
CA PRO A 515 -20.15 -15.91 2.08
C PRO A 515 -20.45 -15.25 0.72
N TRP A 516 -19.87 -15.75 -0.37
CA TRP A 516 -20.35 -15.40 -1.72
C TRP A 516 -21.77 -15.92 -1.87
N SER A 517 -22.68 -15.10 -2.41
CA SER A 517 -24.11 -15.34 -2.31
C SER A 517 -24.91 -14.68 -3.43
N ASP A 518 -26.14 -15.14 -3.62
CA ASP A 518 -27.12 -14.53 -4.52
C ASP A 518 -27.79 -13.28 -3.87
N PRO A 519 -28.53 -12.44 -4.62
CA PRO A 519 -29.27 -11.30 -4.08
C PRO A 519 -30.19 -11.65 -2.90
N LYS A 520 -30.95 -12.74 -2.98
CA LYS A 520 -31.87 -13.16 -1.92
C LYS A 520 -31.11 -13.55 -0.65
N GLN A 521 -30.02 -14.29 -0.78
CA GLN A 521 -29.15 -14.71 0.33
C GLN A 521 -28.41 -13.52 0.94
N LEU A 522 -27.94 -12.56 0.12
CA LEU A 522 -27.27 -11.36 0.58
C LEU A 522 -28.15 -10.58 1.59
N ARG A 523 -29.49 -10.61 1.44
CA ARG A 523 -30.42 -9.97 2.39
C ARG A 523 -30.24 -10.44 3.84
N GLU A 524 -29.80 -11.66 4.06
CA GLU A 524 -29.58 -12.21 5.40
C GLU A 524 -28.38 -11.56 6.11
N HIS A 525 -27.53 -10.88 5.35
CA HIS A 525 -26.33 -10.19 5.80
C HIS A 525 -26.46 -8.66 5.75
N LEU A 526 -27.66 -8.12 5.57
CA LEU A 526 -27.93 -6.68 5.47
C LEU A 526 -29.01 -6.22 6.44
N ASP A 527 -28.88 -5.00 6.95
CA ASP A 527 -29.91 -4.35 7.76
C ASP A 527 -30.99 -3.77 6.84
N VAL A 528 -32.26 -3.97 7.17
CA VAL A 528 -33.40 -3.40 6.41
C VAL A 528 -33.55 -1.91 6.73
N ILE A 529 -33.64 -1.06 5.71
CA ILE A 529 -34.07 0.35 5.82
C ILE A 529 -35.56 0.47 5.50
N ALA A 530 -35.96 -0.02 4.32
CA ALA A 530 -37.34 0.05 3.86
C ALA A 530 -37.70 -1.22 3.07
N ARG A 531 -38.98 -1.58 3.07
CA ARG A 531 -39.50 -2.69 2.27
C ARG A 531 -40.49 -2.17 1.26
N SER A 532 -40.36 -2.64 0.02
CA SER A 532 -41.28 -2.30 -1.06
C SER A 532 -41.52 -0.79 -1.14
N ALA A 533 -40.47 0.03 -1.15
CA ALA A 533 -40.58 1.47 -1.32
C ALA A 533 -40.80 1.85 -2.79
N ALA A 534 -41.46 2.97 -3.05
CA ALA A 534 -41.51 3.60 -4.36
C ALA A 534 -40.45 4.73 -4.44
N PRO A 535 -39.95 5.07 -5.64
CA PRO A 535 -39.10 6.26 -5.81
C PRO A 535 -39.75 7.50 -5.20
N GLY A 536 -38.98 8.30 -4.47
CA GLY A 536 -39.45 9.52 -3.79
C GLY A 536 -40.14 9.26 -2.44
N THR A 537 -40.20 8.01 -1.97
CA THR A 537 -40.85 7.64 -0.69
C THR A 537 -39.92 7.03 0.34
N ALA A 538 -38.76 6.52 -0.08
CA ALA A 538 -37.77 5.93 0.83
C ALA A 538 -36.87 7.01 1.40
N THR A 539 -36.84 7.15 2.73
CA THR A 539 -35.90 8.07 3.39
C THR A 539 -34.59 7.38 3.71
N ILE A 540 -33.48 8.06 3.46
CA ILE A 540 -32.13 7.62 3.79
C ILE A 540 -31.39 8.72 4.54
N THR A 541 -30.49 8.33 5.43
CA THR A 541 -29.61 9.24 6.15
C THR A 541 -28.20 9.23 5.55
N GLY A 542 -27.39 10.23 5.89
CA GLY A 542 -25.96 10.22 5.55
C GLY A 542 -25.21 9.01 6.13
N GLU A 543 -25.64 8.52 7.31
CA GLU A 543 -25.09 7.30 7.92
C GLU A 543 -25.40 6.06 7.07
N ASP A 544 -26.62 5.94 6.54
CA ASP A 544 -27.02 4.82 5.68
C ASP A 544 -26.11 4.74 4.44
N LEU A 545 -25.88 5.89 3.78
CA LEU A 545 -25.02 6.00 2.60
C LEU A 545 -23.55 5.70 2.92
N GLN A 546 -23.05 6.21 4.04
CA GLN A 546 -21.68 5.96 4.49
C GLN A 546 -21.43 4.47 4.78
N ARG A 547 -22.42 3.80 5.39
CA ARG A 547 -22.36 2.35 5.66
C ARG A 547 -22.49 1.53 4.38
N GLY A 548 -23.11 2.07 3.34
CA GLY A 548 -23.37 1.40 2.08
C GLY A 548 -24.82 1.00 1.96
N THR A 549 -25.62 1.90 1.40
CA THR A 549 -27.03 1.66 1.08
C THR A 549 -27.15 0.77 -0.15
N ILE A 550 -27.99 -0.27 -0.07
CA ILE A 550 -28.23 -1.24 -1.12
C ILE A 550 -29.70 -1.20 -1.54
N VAL A 551 -29.96 -0.84 -2.79
CA VAL A 551 -31.25 -1.01 -3.46
C VAL A 551 -31.38 -2.47 -3.87
N HIS A 552 -32.50 -3.10 -3.53
CA HIS A 552 -32.73 -4.51 -3.77
C HIS A 552 -34.04 -4.73 -4.53
N LEU A 553 -33.94 -5.27 -5.74
CA LEU A 553 -35.03 -5.46 -6.72
C LEU A 553 -35.58 -6.91 -6.79
N GLY A 554 -35.04 -7.80 -5.96
CA GLY A 554 -35.55 -9.15 -5.70
C GLY A 554 -34.61 -10.22 -6.22
N THR A 555 -34.22 -10.10 -7.49
CA THR A 555 -33.18 -10.92 -8.13
C THR A 555 -32.01 -10.06 -8.62
N HIS A 556 -31.94 -8.81 -8.15
CA HIS A 556 -30.91 -7.85 -8.50
C HIS A 556 -30.74 -6.87 -7.34
N VAL A 557 -29.54 -6.33 -7.17
CA VAL A 557 -29.16 -5.33 -6.20
C VAL A 557 -28.31 -4.25 -6.87
N ALA A 558 -28.27 -3.08 -6.26
CA ALA A 558 -27.39 -2.00 -6.64
C ALA A 558 -26.95 -1.25 -5.39
N ALA A 559 -25.69 -0.82 -5.32
CA ALA A 559 -25.24 0.07 -4.27
C ALA A 559 -25.63 1.50 -4.66
N VAL A 560 -26.23 2.26 -3.73
CA VAL A 560 -26.44 3.69 -3.93
C VAL A 560 -25.08 4.37 -3.92
N MET A 561 -24.80 5.15 -4.96
CA MET A 561 -23.51 5.83 -5.17
C MET A 561 -23.58 7.29 -4.78
N GLU A 562 -24.70 7.92 -5.11
CA GLU A 562 -24.94 9.34 -4.91
C GLU A 562 -26.43 9.53 -4.60
N ASP A 563 -26.71 10.13 -3.45
CA ASP A 563 -28.02 10.68 -3.08
C ASP A 563 -28.11 12.11 -3.60
N ARG A 564 -28.99 12.30 -4.58
CA ARG A 564 -29.19 13.54 -5.32
C ARG A 564 -30.40 14.28 -4.78
N GLN A 565 -30.57 15.52 -5.26
CA GLN A 565 -31.69 16.32 -4.81
C GLN A 565 -33.03 15.68 -5.25
N PRO A 566 -34.00 15.50 -4.32
CA PRO A 566 -33.98 15.93 -2.92
C PRO A 566 -33.21 14.98 -1.98
N VAL A 567 -32.13 15.50 -1.38
CA VAL A 567 -31.23 14.72 -0.49
C VAL A 567 -31.99 14.13 0.68
N GLY A 568 -31.69 12.86 1.00
CA GLY A 568 -32.33 12.08 2.06
C GLY A 568 -33.61 11.39 1.63
N ILE A 569 -34.02 11.51 0.37
CA ILE A 569 -35.19 10.85 -0.21
C ILE A 569 -34.77 10.17 -1.52
N LEU A 570 -34.69 8.84 -1.49
CA LEU A 570 -34.25 8.08 -2.64
C LEU A 570 -35.33 8.07 -3.75
N ASP A 571 -35.03 8.65 -4.90
CA ASP A 571 -35.88 8.84 -6.08
C ASP A 571 -35.23 8.40 -7.40
N GLU A 572 -35.87 8.70 -8.54
CA GLU A 572 -35.39 8.25 -9.85
C GLU A 572 -34.08 8.89 -10.33
N ASN A 573 -33.66 9.99 -9.70
CA ASN A 573 -32.49 10.78 -10.11
C ASN A 573 -31.19 10.26 -9.50
N ASP A 574 -31.26 9.59 -8.34
CA ASP A 574 -30.11 9.07 -7.61
C ASP A 574 -29.24 8.14 -8.44
N LEU A 575 -27.93 8.18 -8.22
CA LEU A 575 -27.03 7.24 -8.88
C LEU A 575 -26.91 5.96 -8.08
N VAL A 576 -26.95 4.85 -8.80
CA VAL A 576 -26.70 3.51 -8.28
C VAL A 576 -25.65 2.81 -9.14
N ALA A 577 -24.77 2.05 -8.51
CA ALA A 577 -23.84 1.16 -9.17
C ALA A 577 -24.35 -0.28 -9.05
N HIS A 578 -24.42 -0.96 -10.18
CA HIS A 578 -24.70 -2.38 -10.21
C HIS A 578 -23.77 -3.08 -11.19
N GLN A 579 -23.71 -4.41 -11.11
CA GLN A 579 -23.03 -5.23 -12.09
C GLN A 579 -24.05 -6.04 -12.87
N LEU A 580 -23.92 -6.04 -14.19
CA LEU A 580 -24.72 -6.88 -15.08
C LEU A 580 -23.83 -7.38 -16.22
N SER A 581 -23.94 -8.67 -16.56
CA SER A 581 -23.22 -9.27 -17.70
C SER A 581 -21.69 -9.06 -17.66
N GLY A 582 -21.11 -9.00 -16.46
CA GLY A 582 -19.67 -8.91 -16.25
C GLY A 582 -19.06 -7.50 -16.36
N ALA A 583 -19.88 -6.44 -16.39
CA ALA A 583 -19.39 -5.06 -16.29
C ALA A 583 -20.17 -4.27 -15.22
N PRO A 584 -19.50 -3.43 -14.44
CA PRO A 584 -20.16 -2.45 -13.58
C PRO A 584 -20.85 -1.41 -14.47
N GLN A 585 -21.97 -0.87 -14.00
CA GLN A 585 -22.63 0.26 -14.62
C GLN A 585 -23.06 1.21 -13.50
N MET A 586 -22.82 2.50 -13.72
CA MET A 586 -23.44 3.57 -12.95
C MET A 586 -24.59 4.12 -13.77
N VAL A 587 -25.79 4.03 -13.22
CA VAL A 587 -27.03 4.48 -13.86
C VAL A 587 -27.87 5.22 -12.83
N THR A 588 -28.88 5.97 -13.28
CA THR A 588 -29.87 6.49 -12.33
C THR A 588 -30.76 5.36 -11.81
N LEU A 589 -31.28 5.49 -10.60
CA LEU A 589 -32.22 4.53 -10.03
C LEU A 589 -33.47 4.39 -10.94
N GLY A 590 -33.96 5.48 -11.53
CA GLY A 590 -35.07 5.44 -12.47
C GLY A 590 -34.76 4.63 -13.73
N GLN A 591 -33.54 4.76 -14.28
CA GLN A 591 -33.11 3.94 -15.40
C GLN A 591 -33.05 2.46 -15.02
N LEU A 592 -32.42 2.12 -13.90
CA LEU A 592 -32.33 0.75 -13.41
C LEU A 592 -33.72 0.14 -13.19
N LEU A 593 -34.64 0.88 -12.59
CA LEU A 593 -36.02 0.44 -12.36
C LEU A 593 -36.76 0.14 -13.66
N ARG A 594 -36.63 1.00 -14.67
CA ARG A 594 -37.20 0.78 -16.01
C ARG A 594 -36.62 -0.45 -16.69
N GLU A 595 -35.30 -0.60 -16.69
CA GLU A 595 -34.61 -1.74 -17.28
C GLU A 595 -34.98 -3.07 -16.61
N ARG A 596 -35.29 -3.04 -15.30
CA ARG A 596 -35.72 -4.21 -14.54
C ARG A 596 -37.23 -4.42 -14.49
N GLY A 597 -38.02 -3.54 -15.10
CA GLY A 597 -39.48 -3.59 -15.05
C GLY A 597 -40.02 -3.53 -13.60
N LYS A 598 -39.37 -2.74 -12.73
CA LYS A 598 -39.73 -2.59 -11.32
C LYS A 598 -40.24 -1.19 -11.06
N SER A 599 -41.29 -1.08 -10.25
CA SER A 599 -41.81 0.19 -9.72
C SER A 599 -41.60 0.34 -8.21
N ARG A 600 -41.08 -0.72 -7.57
CA ARG A 600 -40.80 -0.76 -6.13
C ARG A 600 -39.51 -1.54 -5.85
N PHE A 601 -38.87 -1.21 -4.75
CA PHE A 601 -37.62 -1.82 -4.31
C PHE A 601 -37.57 -1.97 -2.79
N ASP A 602 -36.83 -2.97 -2.31
CA ASP A 602 -36.41 -3.01 -0.92
C ASP A 602 -35.14 -2.17 -0.77
N LEU A 603 -34.96 -1.56 0.39
CA LEU A 603 -33.78 -0.77 0.71
C LEU A 603 -33.10 -1.37 1.95
N PHE A 604 -31.80 -1.58 1.83
CA PHE A 604 -30.97 -2.17 2.87
C PHE A 604 -29.73 -1.31 3.09
N ARG A 605 -28.98 -1.62 4.16
CA ARG A 605 -27.62 -1.13 4.40
C ARG A 605 -26.73 -2.24 4.90
N VAL A 606 -25.43 -2.11 4.69
CA VAL A 606 -24.45 -3.00 5.32
C VAL A 606 -24.59 -2.88 6.86
N PRO A 607 -24.65 -3.99 7.60
CA PRO A 607 -24.78 -3.96 9.05
C PRO A 607 -23.60 -3.19 9.66
N SER A 608 -23.89 -2.33 10.62
CA SER A 608 -22.83 -1.75 11.42
C SER A 608 -22.36 -2.86 12.34
N THR A 609 -21.05 -3.05 12.39
CA THR A 609 -20.47 -3.65 13.59
C THR A 609 -20.89 -2.77 14.75
N ARG A 610 -21.78 -3.28 15.61
CA ARG A 610 -22.31 -2.51 16.75
C ARG A 610 -21.12 -1.99 17.54
N ALA A 611 -21.01 -0.66 17.66
CA ALA A 611 -19.96 -0.07 18.46
C ALA A 611 -20.11 -0.57 19.89
N CYS A 612 -19.12 -1.33 20.35
CA CYS A 612 -19.07 -1.86 21.70
C CYS A 612 -18.32 -0.92 22.66
N ALA A 613 -17.62 0.06 22.10
CA ALA A 613 -16.86 1.10 22.79
C ALA A 613 -16.82 2.38 21.95
N THR A 614 -16.73 3.52 22.61
CA THR A 614 -16.64 4.85 21.98
C THR A 614 -15.42 5.59 22.53
N LEU A 615 -14.58 6.11 21.66
CA LEU A 615 -13.46 6.99 21.97
C LEU A 615 -13.81 8.42 21.58
N ILE A 616 -13.35 9.42 22.34
CA ILE A 616 -13.47 10.82 21.97
C ILE A 616 -12.10 11.48 21.94
N PHE A 617 -11.84 12.27 20.90
CA PHE A 617 -10.65 13.11 20.81
C PHE A 617 -11.03 14.58 20.65
N GLY A 618 -10.33 15.45 21.38
CA GLY A 618 -10.46 16.90 21.27
C GLY A 618 -9.21 17.56 20.70
N GLY A 619 -9.40 18.77 20.16
CA GLY A 619 -8.31 19.62 19.70
C GLY A 619 -7.57 20.33 20.84
N ASP A 620 -7.14 21.56 20.60
CA ASP A 620 -6.28 22.32 21.53
C ASP A 620 -7.04 22.80 22.78
N ILE A 621 -6.46 22.52 23.95
CA ILE A 621 -6.91 22.98 25.26
C ILE A 621 -5.87 23.93 25.85
N MET A 622 -6.21 25.22 25.92
CA MET A 622 -5.43 26.28 26.58
C MET A 622 -6.25 26.87 27.73
N LEU A 623 -5.91 26.47 28.96
CA LEU A 623 -6.61 26.85 30.19
C LEU A 623 -5.97 28.05 30.92
N GLY A 624 -5.05 28.73 30.24
CA GLY A 624 -4.37 29.92 30.74
C GLY A 624 -5.11 31.22 30.44
N ARG A 625 -4.43 32.36 30.67
CA ARG A 625 -4.92 33.70 30.31
C ARG A 625 -6.34 33.97 30.81
N SER A 626 -7.27 34.39 29.94
CA SER A 626 -8.64 34.71 30.34
C SER A 626 -9.44 33.48 30.79
N CYS A 627 -9.09 32.28 30.32
CA CYS A 627 -9.67 31.03 30.81
C CYS A 627 -9.26 30.77 32.27
N ALA A 628 -7.98 30.98 32.62
CA ALA A 628 -7.49 30.84 34.00
C ALA A 628 -8.28 31.71 34.98
N MET A 629 -8.48 32.99 34.63
CA MET A 629 -9.27 33.92 35.45
C MET A 629 -10.71 33.44 35.66
N LYS A 630 -11.34 32.85 34.64
CA LYS A 630 -12.71 32.32 34.74
C LYS A 630 -12.77 31.08 35.62
N ILE A 631 -11.77 30.20 35.49
CA ILE A 631 -11.61 28.99 36.29
C ILE A 631 -11.42 29.34 37.77
N GLU A 632 -10.55 30.31 38.08
CA GLU A 632 -10.34 30.82 39.44
C GLU A 632 -11.60 31.45 40.04
N ASN A 633 -12.46 32.03 39.20
CA ASN A 633 -13.78 32.53 39.58
C ASN A 633 -14.87 31.44 39.64
N GLY A 634 -14.50 30.16 39.56
CA GLY A 634 -15.39 29.01 39.74
C GLY A 634 -16.17 28.58 38.51
N LYS A 635 -15.82 29.04 37.30
CA LYS A 635 -16.43 28.54 36.06
C LYS A 635 -15.72 27.27 35.57
N ASP A 636 -16.49 26.24 35.26
CA ASP A 636 -15.99 25.01 34.62
C ASP A 636 -16.01 25.19 33.09
N PRO A 637 -14.85 25.13 32.40
CA PRO A 637 -14.77 25.21 30.93
C PRO A 637 -15.51 24.08 30.21
N PHE A 638 -15.69 22.92 30.84
CA PHE A 638 -16.12 21.70 30.15
C PHE A 638 -17.58 21.33 30.39
N ASP A 639 -18.32 22.10 31.20
CA ASP A 639 -19.68 21.76 31.66
C ASP A 639 -20.61 21.33 30.51
N ARG A 640 -20.54 22.04 29.38
CA ARG A 640 -21.38 21.79 28.18
C ARG A 640 -21.05 20.52 27.40
N ILE A 641 -19.84 19.99 27.55
CA ILE A 641 -19.38 18.80 26.81
C ILE A 641 -19.07 17.60 27.74
N ALA A 642 -19.09 17.81 29.05
CA ALA A 642 -18.70 16.79 30.02
C ALA A 642 -19.60 15.55 29.99
N ALA A 643 -20.89 15.71 29.67
CA ALA A 643 -21.79 14.56 29.51
C ALA A 643 -21.37 13.64 28.35
N LEU A 644 -20.95 14.24 27.23
CA LEU A 644 -20.47 13.53 26.06
C LEU A 644 -19.15 12.80 26.35
N LEU A 645 -18.18 13.51 26.94
CA LEU A 645 -16.87 12.96 27.32
C LEU A 645 -16.98 11.82 28.33
N ARG A 646 -17.83 11.95 29.37
CA ARG A 646 -18.07 10.88 30.36
C ARG A 646 -18.83 9.68 29.80
N GLY A 647 -19.55 9.85 28.69
CA GLY A 647 -20.23 8.76 27.99
C GLY A 647 -19.28 7.86 27.20
N ALA A 648 -18.09 8.34 26.88
CA ALA A 648 -17.07 7.59 26.17
C ALA A 648 -16.25 6.69 27.10
N CYS A 649 -15.77 5.55 26.58
CA CYS A 649 -14.88 4.65 27.32
C CYS A 649 -13.43 5.19 27.40
N PHE A 650 -13.10 6.15 26.53
CA PHE A 650 -11.80 6.81 26.50
C PHE A 650 -11.97 8.21 25.92
N ALA A 651 -11.23 9.18 26.47
CA ALA A 651 -11.21 10.54 25.95
C ALA A 651 -9.81 11.15 26.08
N ALA A 652 -9.32 11.79 25.01
CA ALA A 652 -8.02 12.46 24.99
C ALA A 652 -8.04 13.77 24.20
N ALA A 653 -7.08 14.66 24.43
CA ALA A 653 -6.93 15.93 23.69
C ALA A 653 -5.48 16.44 23.80
N ASN A 654 -5.15 17.50 23.05
CA ASN A 654 -3.88 18.22 23.22
C ASN A 654 -4.03 19.27 24.35
N LEU A 655 -3.16 19.21 25.37
CA LEU A 655 -3.09 20.24 26.41
C LEU A 655 -1.95 21.20 26.09
N GLU A 656 -2.29 22.33 25.50
CA GLU A 656 -1.37 23.35 25.02
C GLU A 656 -1.11 24.44 26.07
N CYS A 657 -0.95 24.02 27.33
CA CYS A 657 -0.58 24.90 28.42
C CYS A 657 0.09 24.11 29.55
N THR A 658 0.79 24.81 30.43
CA THR A 658 1.46 24.22 31.60
C THR A 658 0.61 24.43 32.85
N ILE A 659 0.17 23.34 33.48
CA ILE A 659 -0.47 23.35 34.81
C ILE A 659 0.63 23.29 35.88
N SER A 660 1.17 24.45 36.25
CA SER A 660 2.20 24.53 37.28
C SER A 660 2.32 25.95 37.81
N ASN A 661 2.73 26.08 39.08
CA ASN A 661 3.11 27.35 39.69
C ASN A 661 4.64 27.56 39.72
N LEU A 662 5.42 26.63 39.15
CA LEU A 662 6.88 26.67 39.20
C LEU A 662 7.45 27.57 38.10
N ARG A 663 8.54 28.28 38.46
CA ARG A 663 9.35 29.13 37.58
C ARG A 663 8.57 30.31 36.98
N ASP A 664 9.29 31.20 36.31
CA ASP A 664 8.70 32.23 35.45
C ASP A 664 9.10 31.97 34.01
N SER A 665 8.32 32.48 33.05
CA SER A 665 8.67 32.43 31.63
C SER A 665 9.10 33.82 31.16
N THR A 666 10.11 33.84 30.29
CA THR A 666 10.50 35.03 29.54
C THR A 666 9.87 35.08 28.15
N ARG A 667 9.07 34.06 27.78
CA ARG A 667 8.40 34.00 26.47
C ARG A 667 7.22 34.96 26.41
N ARG A 668 7.04 35.58 25.24
CA ARG A 668 5.92 36.50 24.98
C ARG A 668 4.56 35.80 25.07
N TYR A 669 4.48 34.57 24.58
CA TYR A 669 3.30 33.72 24.67
C TYR A 669 3.65 32.52 25.54
N ALA A 670 3.35 32.64 26.84
CA ALA A 670 3.57 31.59 27.83
C ALA A 670 2.21 31.23 28.46
N PHE A 671 1.77 29.99 28.31
CA PHE A 671 0.41 29.58 28.72
C PHE A 671 0.44 28.81 30.04
N ARG A 672 0.16 29.51 31.15
CA ARG A 672 0.02 28.91 32.49
C ARG A 672 -1.43 28.74 32.86
N ALA A 673 -1.79 27.54 33.30
CA ALA A 673 -3.11 27.22 33.82
C ALA A 673 -3.07 27.01 35.35
N PRO A 674 -4.17 27.31 36.08
CA PRO A 674 -4.27 27.06 37.52
C PRO A 674 -4.18 25.57 37.86
N ALA A 675 -3.67 25.22 39.05
CA ALA A 675 -3.54 23.83 39.48
C ALA A 675 -4.88 23.05 39.50
N GLN A 676 -5.99 23.73 39.81
CA GLN A 676 -7.34 23.14 39.81
C GLN A 676 -7.83 22.69 38.43
N SER A 677 -7.18 23.15 37.34
CA SER A 677 -7.51 22.74 35.98
C SER A 677 -7.37 21.24 35.76
N ALA A 678 -6.41 20.57 36.42
CA ALA A 678 -6.25 19.11 36.32
C ALA A 678 -7.49 18.36 36.83
N GLN A 679 -8.07 18.84 37.94
CA GLN A 679 -9.30 18.26 38.50
C GLN A 679 -10.50 18.47 37.56
N LEU A 680 -10.63 19.67 36.98
CA LEU A 680 -11.70 19.98 36.01
C LEU A 680 -11.60 19.09 34.76
N LEU A 681 -10.39 18.89 34.22
CA LEU A 681 -10.14 17.95 33.11
C LEU A 681 -10.59 16.53 33.46
N ARG A 682 -10.31 16.06 34.68
CA ARG A 682 -10.73 14.73 35.10
C ARG A 682 -12.24 14.63 35.26
N HIS A 683 -12.87 15.62 35.88
CA HIS A 683 -14.33 15.70 36.03
C HIS A 683 -15.06 15.77 34.68
N ALA A 684 -14.45 16.41 33.68
CA ALA A 684 -14.96 16.44 32.32
C ALA A 684 -15.00 15.05 31.69
N GLY A 685 -14.06 14.15 32.04
CA GLY A 685 -14.01 12.77 31.54
C GLY A 685 -12.73 12.40 30.78
N PHE A 686 -11.71 13.26 30.79
CA PHE A 686 -10.44 12.95 30.12
C PHE A 686 -9.69 11.81 30.82
N HIS A 687 -9.08 10.96 29.99
CA HIS A 687 -8.26 9.82 30.40
C HIS A 687 -6.78 10.06 30.14
N ALA A 688 -6.46 10.81 29.08
CA ALA A 688 -5.10 11.14 28.70
C ALA A 688 -5.04 12.53 28.07
N LEU A 689 -3.90 13.22 28.18
CA LEU A 689 -3.65 14.47 27.48
C LEU A 689 -2.26 14.45 26.84
N GLY A 690 -2.19 14.87 25.57
CA GLY A 690 -0.95 15.08 24.86
C GLY A 690 -0.28 16.36 25.36
N LEU A 691 0.99 16.26 25.76
CA LEU A 691 1.80 17.40 26.16
C LEU A 691 2.95 17.70 25.18
N ALA A 692 3.13 16.86 24.16
CA ALA A 692 4.15 17.07 23.14
C ALA A 692 3.69 18.17 22.15
N ASN A 693 3.89 19.43 22.53
CA ASN A 693 3.58 20.61 21.73
C ASN A 693 4.61 21.73 21.93
N ASN A 694 4.48 22.80 21.15
CA ASN A 694 5.35 23.99 21.17
C ASN A 694 5.36 24.74 22.53
N HIS A 695 4.28 24.64 23.31
CA HIS A 695 4.10 25.30 24.62
C HIS A 695 4.54 24.46 25.82
N ALA A 696 4.91 23.19 25.61
CA ALA A 696 5.31 22.25 26.67
C ALA A 696 6.44 22.76 27.58
N LEU A 697 7.34 23.59 27.03
CA LEU A 697 8.53 24.08 27.71
C LEU A 697 8.48 25.57 28.02
N ASP A 698 7.30 26.19 28.01
CA ASP A 698 7.15 27.62 28.26
C ASP A 698 7.76 28.07 29.60
N PHE A 699 7.62 27.23 30.63
CA PHE A 699 8.16 27.46 31.97
C PHE A 699 9.34 26.52 32.31
N GLY A 700 9.90 25.87 31.28
CA GLY A 700 11.02 24.95 31.39
C GLY A 700 10.67 23.57 31.93
N VAL A 701 11.68 22.69 31.92
CA VAL A 701 11.53 21.24 32.18
C VAL A 701 10.88 20.95 33.54
N ALA A 702 11.26 21.64 34.62
CA ALA A 702 10.68 21.37 35.93
C ALA A 702 9.17 21.62 35.99
N ALA A 703 8.67 22.65 35.28
CA ALA A 703 7.25 22.96 35.23
C ALA A 703 6.48 21.96 34.34
N LEU A 704 7.10 21.45 33.27
CA LEU A 704 6.54 20.36 32.45
C LEU A 704 6.33 19.09 33.28
N HIS A 705 7.35 18.67 34.04
CA HIS A 705 7.25 17.49 34.91
C HIS A 705 6.26 17.69 36.07
N ASP A 706 6.16 18.91 36.60
CA ASP A 706 5.14 19.25 37.60
C ASP A 706 3.72 19.19 37.02
N CYS A 707 3.52 19.71 35.80
CA CYS A 707 2.26 19.58 35.05
C CYS A 707 1.87 18.10 34.86
N ALA A 708 2.81 17.26 34.43
CA ALA A 708 2.60 15.83 34.32
C ALA A 708 2.20 15.19 35.65
N ALA A 709 2.87 15.57 36.75
CA ALA A 709 2.56 15.09 38.08
C ALA A 709 1.18 15.55 38.57
N HIS A 710 0.71 16.74 38.17
CA HIS A 710 -0.65 17.21 38.44
C HIS A 710 -1.69 16.36 37.71
N LEU A 711 -1.46 16.04 36.43
CA LEU A 711 -2.36 15.17 35.66
C LEU A 711 -2.43 13.75 36.23
N LEU A 712 -1.28 13.15 36.55
CA LEU A 712 -1.21 11.80 37.13
C LEU A 712 -1.93 11.70 38.47
N ARG A 713 -1.84 12.74 39.31
CA ARG A 713 -2.54 12.79 40.61
C ARG A 713 -4.06 12.70 40.46
N GLU A 714 -4.60 13.26 39.39
CA GLU A 714 -6.02 13.21 39.06
C GLU A 714 -6.40 11.97 38.21
N GLY A 715 -5.43 11.10 37.90
CA GLY A 715 -5.66 9.89 37.10
C GLY A 715 -5.77 10.15 35.60
N ILE A 716 -5.15 11.22 35.11
CA ILE A 716 -5.00 11.53 33.68
C ILE A 716 -3.57 11.16 33.26
N GLU A 717 -3.42 10.37 32.20
CA GLU A 717 -2.11 10.00 31.67
C GLU A 717 -1.52 11.13 30.81
N PRO A 718 -0.35 11.69 31.17
CA PRO A 718 0.38 12.64 30.33
C PRO A 718 1.14 11.90 29.23
N VAL A 719 0.83 12.18 27.97
CA VAL A 719 1.40 11.47 26.82
C VAL A 719 2.38 12.35 26.04
N GLY A 720 3.45 11.74 25.53
CA GLY A 720 4.44 12.43 24.69
C GLY A 720 5.54 13.15 25.49
N ILE A 721 5.71 12.80 26.76
CA ILE A 721 6.73 13.37 27.64
C ILE A 721 7.62 12.29 28.21
N LYS A 722 8.87 12.65 28.48
CA LYS A 722 9.81 11.78 29.18
C LYS A 722 9.40 11.67 30.64
N THR A 723 9.50 10.47 31.21
CA THR A 723 9.34 10.24 32.65
C THR A 723 10.65 9.70 33.23
N PRO A 724 10.81 9.59 34.56
CA PRO A 724 12.00 8.96 35.14
C PRO A 724 12.22 7.51 34.68
N THR A 725 11.16 6.82 34.23
CA THR A 725 11.17 5.40 33.87
C THR A 725 10.95 5.12 32.38
N SER A 726 10.66 6.14 31.57
CA SER A 726 10.31 5.98 30.16
C SER A 726 10.84 7.13 29.30
N ASN A 727 11.09 6.86 28.02
CA ASN A 727 11.42 7.91 27.05
C ASN A 727 10.15 8.66 26.62
N ALA A 728 10.32 9.80 25.96
CA ALA A 728 9.17 10.64 25.59
C ALA A 728 8.23 9.98 24.57
N CYS A 729 8.75 9.13 23.69
CA CYS A 729 7.96 8.41 22.69
C CYS A 729 7.23 7.19 23.27
N THR A 730 7.37 6.85 24.55
CA THR A 730 6.79 5.62 25.11
C THR A 730 5.26 5.65 24.98
N PRO A 731 4.62 4.63 24.36
CA PRO A 731 3.17 4.61 24.20
C PRO A 731 2.46 4.35 25.53
N SER A 732 1.28 4.94 25.69
CA SER A 732 0.37 4.68 26.81
C SER A 732 -0.75 3.74 26.39
N PHE A 733 -1.20 2.84 27.29
CA PHE A 733 -2.17 1.80 26.94
C PHE A 733 -3.45 1.89 27.77
N PHE A 734 -4.60 1.80 27.11
CA PHE A 734 -5.92 1.92 27.75
C PHE A 734 -6.82 0.77 27.32
N GLY A 735 -7.51 0.14 28.28
CA GLY A 735 -8.51 -0.88 27.97
C GLY A 735 -9.80 -0.26 27.44
N VAL A 736 -10.36 -0.80 26.36
CA VAL A 736 -11.55 -0.22 25.70
C VAL A 736 -12.73 -1.17 25.60
N CYS A 737 -12.53 -2.44 25.25
CA CYS A 737 -13.61 -3.43 25.17
C CYS A 737 -13.07 -4.86 25.30
N LYS A 738 -13.77 -5.76 26.02
CA LYS A 738 -13.48 -7.22 26.08
C LYS A 738 -11.99 -7.60 26.25
N GLY A 739 -11.22 -6.84 27.05
CA GLY A 739 -9.79 -7.07 27.27
C GLY A 739 -8.85 -6.56 26.18
N LYS A 740 -9.38 -5.91 25.13
CA LYS A 740 -8.63 -5.21 24.09
C LYS A 740 -8.15 -3.85 24.59
N LYS A 741 -7.03 -3.40 24.03
CA LYS A 741 -6.39 -2.14 24.38
C LYS A 741 -6.22 -1.26 23.15
N ILE A 742 -6.26 0.05 23.39
CA ILE A 742 -5.70 1.04 22.48
C ILE A 742 -4.34 1.48 23.02
N ALA A 743 -3.45 1.86 22.11
CA ALA A 743 -2.22 2.57 22.42
C ALA A 743 -2.35 4.03 21.97
N LEU A 744 -1.92 4.96 22.81
CA LEU A 744 -1.86 6.38 22.51
C LEU A 744 -0.41 6.87 22.53
N LEU A 745 -0.05 7.58 21.46
CA LEU A 745 1.18 8.35 21.32
C LEU A 745 0.80 9.83 21.21
N ALA A 746 1.73 10.72 21.55
CA ALA A 746 1.61 12.15 21.28
C ALA A 746 2.96 12.69 20.84
N ILE A 747 3.02 13.45 19.75
CA ILE A 747 4.26 13.98 19.19
C ILE A 747 4.09 15.44 18.72
N SER A 748 5.19 16.18 18.74
CA SER A 748 5.31 17.50 18.11
C SER A 748 6.07 17.40 16.79
N ALA A 749 5.59 18.06 15.74
CA ALA A 749 6.35 18.26 14.50
C ALA A 749 7.42 19.35 14.63
N PHE A 750 7.31 20.20 15.65
CA PHE A 750 8.30 21.23 15.97
C PHE A 750 9.45 20.63 16.76
N ASP A 751 10.67 21.01 16.39
CA ASP A 751 11.88 20.57 17.08
C ASP A 751 11.87 21.07 18.53
N ALA A 752 12.10 20.13 19.44
CA ALA A 752 12.15 20.36 20.87
C ALA A 752 13.27 19.53 21.49
N THR A 753 13.47 19.70 22.79
CA THR A 753 14.42 18.90 23.56
C THR A 753 13.94 17.43 23.67
N SER A 754 14.82 16.53 24.11
CA SER A 754 14.49 15.13 24.39
C SER A 754 13.43 14.89 25.50
N GLU A 755 12.93 15.96 26.12
CA GLU A 755 11.91 15.88 27.17
C GLU A 755 10.50 15.66 26.61
N ILE A 756 10.26 15.97 25.34
CA ILE A 756 9.01 15.66 24.64
C ILE A 756 9.27 14.82 23.39
N ALA A 757 8.27 14.07 22.94
CA ALA A 757 8.37 13.27 21.73
C ALA A 757 8.29 14.18 20.49
N THR A 758 9.23 14.02 19.57
CA THR A 758 9.28 14.81 18.34
C THR A 758 9.21 13.91 17.11
N ALA A 759 8.59 14.41 16.05
CA ALA A 759 8.54 13.73 14.76
C ALA A 759 9.94 13.61 14.12
N SER A 760 10.88 14.48 14.48
CA SER A 760 12.27 14.42 14.00
C SER A 760 13.03 13.20 14.52
N ASN A 761 12.67 12.65 15.71
CA ASN A 761 13.25 11.41 16.23
C ASN A 761 12.54 10.16 15.68
N ARG A 762 12.70 9.92 14.38
CA ARG A 762 12.06 8.82 13.64
C ARG A 762 12.41 7.43 14.18
N ALA A 763 13.62 7.24 14.69
CA ALA A 763 14.07 5.95 15.20
C ALA A 763 13.30 5.53 16.45
N ASP A 764 13.25 6.41 17.47
CA ASP A 764 12.53 6.13 18.71
C ASP A 764 11.02 6.05 18.48
N LEU A 765 10.49 6.92 17.60
CA LEU A 765 9.07 6.90 17.25
C LEU A 765 8.68 5.60 16.52
N ASN A 766 9.50 5.11 15.59
CA ASN A 766 9.25 3.83 14.93
C ASN A 766 9.26 2.67 15.92
N ALA A 767 10.24 2.64 16.83
CA ALA A 767 10.30 1.62 17.89
C ALA A 767 9.07 1.67 18.81
N ALA A 768 8.61 2.88 19.16
CA ALA A 768 7.41 3.08 19.97
C ALA A 768 6.12 2.64 19.25
N ILE A 769 5.97 2.93 17.95
CA ILE A 769 4.82 2.47 17.17
C ILE A 769 4.83 0.94 17.06
N ALA A 770 6.00 0.32 16.89
CA ALA A 770 6.13 -1.13 16.90
C ALA A 770 5.70 -1.75 18.24
N ASP A 771 6.10 -1.15 19.37
CA ASP A 771 5.68 -1.58 20.71
C ASP A 771 4.16 -1.39 20.93
N ALA A 772 3.63 -0.23 20.52
CA ALA A 772 2.21 0.06 20.54
C ALA A 772 1.41 -0.99 19.76
N ARG A 773 1.86 -1.30 18.54
CA ARG A 773 1.21 -2.29 17.66
C ARG A 773 1.27 -3.71 18.22
N ALA A 774 2.35 -4.08 18.92
CA ALA A 774 2.50 -5.40 19.52
C ALA A 774 1.55 -5.60 20.72
N ASN A 775 1.14 -4.52 21.39
CA ASN A 775 0.43 -4.57 22.67
C ASN A 775 -1.00 -3.99 22.64
N ALA A 776 -1.43 -3.43 21.51
CA ALA A 776 -2.76 -2.84 21.33
C ALA A 776 -3.40 -3.25 19.99
N SER A 777 -4.72 -3.24 19.96
CA SER A 777 -5.52 -3.53 18.76
C SER A 777 -5.70 -2.30 17.87
N LEU A 778 -5.60 -1.11 18.46
CA LEU A 778 -5.63 0.18 17.77
C LEU A 778 -4.52 1.08 18.30
N VAL A 779 -3.79 1.74 17.40
CA VAL A 779 -2.73 2.70 17.70
C VAL A 779 -3.19 4.08 17.24
N ALA A 780 -3.40 4.99 18.19
CA ALA A 780 -3.73 6.39 17.94
C ALA A 780 -2.52 7.29 18.22
N CYS A 781 -2.36 8.36 17.45
CA CYS A 781 -1.30 9.35 17.64
C CYS A 781 -1.89 10.77 17.64
N LEU A 782 -1.69 11.51 18.73
CA LEU A 782 -1.93 12.95 18.79
C LEU A 782 -0.74 13.66 18.15
N VAL A 783 -0.97 14.54 17.18
CA VAL A 783 0.12 15.20 16.45
C VAL A 783 -0.07 16.71 16.45
N HIS A 784 0.93 17.43 16.95
CA HIS A 784 0.92 18.88 17.02
C HIS A 784 1.78 19.46 15.87
N TRP A 785 1.15 20.05 14.83
CA TRP A 785 1.80 20.32 13.53
C TRP A 785 1.13 21.38 12.64
N GLY A 786 1.71 21.67 11.48
CA GLY A 786 1.11 22.56 10.49
C GLY A 786 1.33 24.04 10.79
N THR A 787 0.52 24.90 10.19
CA THR A 787 0.66 26.36 10.26
C THR A 787 -0.51 26.98 11.00
N GLU A 788 -0.24 27.80 12.00
CA GLU A 788 -1.25 28.56 12.75
C GLU A 788 -2.18 29.35 11.81
N ASN A 789 -3.49 29.31 12.08
CA ASN A 789 -4.55 30.01 11.33
C ASN A 789 -4.69 29.59 9.85
N SER A 790 -4.21 28.41 9.46
CA SER A 790 -4.31 27.90 8.09
C SER A 790 -5.27 26.71 7.99
N GLU A 791 -6.34 26.85 7.21
CA GLU A 791 -7.23 25.73 6.85
C GLU A 791 -6.58 24.81 5.80
N SER A 792 -5.52 25.27 5.13
CA SER A 792 -4.75 24.49 4.16
C SER A 792 -3.80 23.50 4.85
N ILE A 793 -3.78 22.27 4.35
CA ILE A 793 -2.90 21.20 4.81
C ILE A 793 -1.54 21.32 4.10
N SER A 794 -0.45 21.32 4.87
CA SER A 794 0.91 21.36 4.32
C SER A 794 1.39 19.99 3.84
N ASP A 795 2.37 19.96 2.94
CA ASP A 795 2.93 18.70 2.44
C ASP A 795 3.68 17.94 3.55
N GLU A 796 4.32 18.66 4.47
CA GLU A 796 4.96 18.06 5.64
C GLU A 796 3.94 17.34 6.55
N GLN A 797 2.73 17.88 6.69
CA GLN A 797 1.64 17.21 7.41
C GLN A 797 1.26 15.89 6.70
N ARG A 798 1.07 15.93 5.36
CA ARG A 798 0.74 14.74 4.55
C ARG A 798 1.83 13.68 4.63
N GLU A 799 3.09 14.08 4.50
CA GLU A 799 4.25 13.18 4.56
C GLU A 799 4.40 12.53 5.93
N LEU A 800 4.28 13.31 7.01
CA LEU A 800 4.32 12.79 8.38
C LEU A 800 3.14 11.84 8.63
N ALA A 801 1.93 12.16 8.16
CA ALA A 801 0.76 11.29 8.30
C ALA A 801 0.95 9.94 7.57
N ARG A 802 1.41 9.96 6.32
CA ARG A 802 1.76 8.74 5.57
C ARG A 802 2.81 7.92 6.28
N TRP A 803 3.87 8.57 6.76
CA TRP A 803 4.93 7.89 7.49
C TRP A 803 4.39 7.18 8.74
N LEU A 804 3.57 7.86 9.55
CA LEU A 804 2.98 7.28 10.76
C LEU A 804 2.11 6.04 10.44
N ILE A 805 1.23 6.14 9.43
CA ILE A 805 0.37 5.03 9.01
C ILE A 805 1.20 3.86 8.46
N ASN A 806 2.20 4.13 7.62
CA ASN A 806 3.08 3.10 7.06
C ASN A 806 3.88 2.35 8.12
N HIS A 807 4.11 2.95 9.30
CA HIS A 807 4.78 2.30 10.44
C HIS A 807 3.80 1.66 11.43
N GLY A 808 2.49 1.77 11.21
CA GLY A 808 1.47 1.09 11.99
C GLY A 808 0.73 1.99 12.98
N VAL A 809 0.42 3.24 12.63
CA VAL A 809 -0.62 4.04 13.29
C VAL A 809 -1.97 3.84 12.58
N ASP A 810 -3.07 3.70 13.32
CA ASP A 810 -4.43 3.50 12.79
C ASP A 810 -5.26 4.79 12.72
N LEU A 811 -4.99 5.71 13.64
CA LEU A 811 -5.71 6.96 13.82
C LEU A 811 -4.74 8.09 14.13
N ILE A 812 -4.78 9.15 13.33
CA ILE A 812 -4.02 10.37 13.59
C ILE A 812 -4.99 11.48 13.96
N VAL A 813 -4.73 12.16 15.08
CA VAL A 813 -5.52 13.30 15.53
C VAL A 813 -4.62 14.51 15.70
N GLY A 814 -4.77 15.47 14.79
CA GLY A 814 -3.94 16.65 14.72
C GLY A 814 -4.47 17.83 15.53
N SER A 815 -3.56 18.72 15.91
CA SER A 815 -3.81 20.00 16.58
C SER A 815 -2.70 21.01 16.20
N HIS A 816 -2.77 22.26 16.68
CA HIS A 816 -1.89 23.43 16.42
C HIS A 816 -2.42 24.50 15.45
N PRO A 817 -3.03 24.18 14.28
CA PRO A 817 -3.48 25.23 13.36
C PRO A 817 -4.56 26.17 13.95
N HIS A 818 -5.14 25.84 15.11
CA HIS A 818 -6.23 26.55 15.78
C HIS A 818 -7.50 26.73 14.93
N CYS A 819 -7.63 25.94 13.87
CA CYS A 819 -8.78 25.85 13.01
C CYS A 819 -9.02 24.39 12.62
N VAL A 820 -10.27 24.03 12.34
CA VAL A 820 -10.62 22.69 11.88
C VAL A 820 -10.10 22.52 10.45
N GLN A 821 -9.28 21.49 10.22
CA GLN A 821 -8.78 21.13 8.89
C GLN A 821 -9.53 19.89 8.36
N PRO A 822 -9.56 19.66 7.03
CA PRO A 822 -10.24 18.52 6.44
C PRO A 822 -9.80 17.16 7.02
N LEU A 823 -10.74 16.22 7.07
CA LEU A 823 -10.47 14.80 7.33
C LEU A 823 -9.90 14.15 6.06
N ASP A 824 -9.03 13.16 6.23
CA ASP A 824 -8.50 12.36 5.13
C ASP A 824 -8.30 10.90 5.54
N SER A 825 -7.96 10.04 4.59
CA SER A 825 -7.58 8.66 4.87
C SER A 825 -6.43 8.18 3.99
N TYR A 826 -5.62 7.29 4.54
CA TYR A 826 -4.53 6.65 3.80
C TYR A 826 -4.46 5.17 4.17
N HIS A 827 -4.51 4.28 3.17
CA HIS A 827 -4.68 2.83 3.38
C HIS A 827 -5.85 2.45 4.31
N GLY A 828 -6.96 3.20 4.22
CA GLY A 828 -8.14 3.00 5.06
C GLY A 828 -7.98 3.43 6.52
N ARG A 829 -6.88 4.12 6.88
CA ARG A 829 -6.63 4.68 8.22
C ARG A 829 -7.01 6.15 8.26
N LEU A 830 -7.63 6.58 9.35
CA LEU A 830 -8.19 7.93 9.49
C LEU A 830 -7.11 8.94 9.85
N ILE A 831 -7.13 10.08 9.16
CA ILE A 831 -6.26 11.22 9.42
C ILE A 831 -7.15 12.43 9.70
N VAL A 832 -7.02 12.99 10.89
CA VAL A 832 -7.62 14.28 11.25
C VAL A 832 -6.49 15.28 11.33
N TYR A 833 -6.40 16.22 10.38
CA TYR A 833 -5.28 17.15 10.33
C TYR A 833 -5.32 18.20 11.44
N SER A 834 -6.51 18.66 11.82
CA SER A 834 -6.68 19.53 12.99
C SER A 834 -8.12 19.52 13.43
N LEU A 835 -8.34 19.34 14.74
CA LEU A 835 -9.65 19.51 15.38
C LEU A 835 -9.93 20.96 15.80
N GLY A 836 -9.00 21.89 15.57
CA GLY A 836 -9.12 23.27 16.03
C GLY A 836 -9.11 23.39 17.55
N ASN A 837 -9.69 24.47 18.07
CA ASN A 837 -9.68 24.76 19.51
C ASN A 837 -10.86 24.10 20.22
N LEU A 838 -10.58 23.33 21.29
CA LEU A 838 -11.62 22.83 22.20
C LEU A 838 -11.87 23.80 23.35
N VAL A 839 -10.81 24.38 23.92
CA VAL A 839 -10.86 25.48 24.89
C VAL A 839 -9.69 26.41 24.58
N PHE A 840 -9.96 27.67 24.31
CA PHE A 840 -8.91 28.66 24.05
C PHE A 840 -9.45 30.05 24.34
N ASP A 841 -8.61 31.04 24.68
CA ASP A 841 -9.11 32.41 24.75
C ASP A 841 -9.54 32.87 23.35
N GLY A 842 -10.85 33.06 23.18
CA GLY A 842 -11.45 33.34 21.88
C GLY A 842 -10.85 34.58 21.20
N ALA A 843 -10.90 34.60 19.87
CA ALA A 843 -10.41 35.69 19.04
C ALA A 843 -11.60 36.39 18.35
N PRO A 844 -12.01 37.61 18.76
CA PRO A 844 -13.20 38.27 18.23
C PRO A 844 -13.18 38.48 16.71
N THR A 845 -11.99 38.56 16.10
CA THR A 845 -11.80 38.90 14.69
C THR A 845 -11.42 37.71 13.80
N VAL A 846 -11.25 36.50 14.36
CA VAL A 846 -10.82 35.31 13.60
C VAL A 846 -11.86 34.21 13.80
N ALA A 847 -12.81 34.12 12.88
CA ALA A 847 -13.95 33.21 13.01
C ALA A 847 -13.53 31.73 13.10
N SER A 848 -12.46 31.32 12.42
CA SER A 848 -11.92 29.97 12.46
C SER A 848 -11.34 29.60 13.84
N TRP A 849 -10.82 30.58 14.59
CA TRP A 849 -10.25 30.40 15.93
C TRP A 849 -11.29 30.01 17.00
N ASN A 850 -12.53 30.48 16.83
CA ASN A 850 -13.63 30.21 17.75
C ASN A 850 -14.43 28.96 17.32
N ARG A 851 -13.85 28.12 16.46
CA ARG A 851 -14.45 26.88 15.98
C ARG A 851 -13.49 25.73 16.27
N GLY A 852 -14.06 24.62 16.72
CA GLY A 852 -13.35 23.36 16.90
C GLY A 852 -14.28 22.19 16.62
N ALA A 853 -13.80 21.00 16.93
CA ALA A 853 -14.59 19.80 16.88
C ALA A 853 -14.13 18.77 17.93
N LEU A 854 -15.05 17.89 18.32
CA LEU A 854 -14.74 16.62 18.95
C LEU A 854 -14.83 15.52 17.89
N LEU A 855 -13.85 14.63 17.86
CA LEU A 855 -13.88 13.41 17.07
C LEU A 855 -14.43 12.28 17.93
N GLU A 856 -15.58 11.74 17.58
CA GLU A 856 -16.11 10.51 18.17
C GLU A 856 -15.77 9.32 17.26
N VAL A 857 -15.17 8.28 17.85
CA VAL A 857 -14.75 7.07 17.15
C VAL A 857 -15.40 5.86 17.82
N GLY A 858 -16.29 5.19 17.09
CA GLY A 858 -16.88 3.92 17.53
C GLY A 858 -15.95 2.76 17.21
N LEU A 859 -15.83 1.81 18.15
CA LEU A 859 -15.09 0.58 17.99
C LEU A 859 -15.99 -0.65 17.98
N ASP A 860 -15.74 -1.57 17.05
CA ASP A 860 -16.35 -2.89 17.05
C ASP A 860 -15.79 -3.78 18.18
N GLU A 861 -16.30 -5.01 18.26
CA GLU A 861 -15.89 -6.00 19.26
C GLU A 861 -14.45 -6.52 19.10
N ASP A 862 -13.83 -6.30 17.95
CA ASP A 862 -12.41 -6.56 17.69
C ASP A 862 -11.52 -5.33 17.96
N ALA A 863 -12.11 -4.24 18.48
CA ALA A 863 -11.48 -2.94 18.70
C ALA A 863 -10.98 -2.27 17.42
N LYS A 864 -11.64 -2.52 16.28
CA LYS A 864 -11.43 -1.79 15.02
C LYS A 864 -12.43 -0.64 14.91
N ILE A 865 -12.04 0.41 14.19
CA ILE A 865 -12.91 1.58 13.96
C ILE A 865 -14.12 1.15 13.13
N SER A 866 -15.31 1.31 13.69
CA SER A 866 -16.59 0.98 13.06
C SER A 866 -17.39 2.22 12.61
N SER A 867 -17.16 3.37 13.26
CA SER A 867 -17.84 4.62 12.94
C SER A 867 -16.97 5.81 13.35
N VAL A 868 -17.17 6.94 12.67
CA VAL A 868 -16.46 8.19 12.91
C VAL A 868 -17.44 9.34 12.76
N PHE A 869 -17.58 10.16 13.79
CA PHE A 869 -18.40 11.36 13.78
C PHE A 869 -17.57 12.57 14.20
N LEU A 870 -17.74 13.67 13.48
CA LEU A 870 -17.16 14.96 13.85
C LEU A 870 -18.27 15.82 14.45
N ILE A 871 -18.15 16.13 15.73
CA ILE A 871 -19.11 16.93 16.48
C ILE A 871 -18.59 18.37 16.49
N PRO A 872 -19.26 19.32 15.81
CA PRO A 872 -18.79 20.70 15.76
C PRO A 872 -18.88 21.35 17.13
N ILE A 873 -17.92 22.22 17.44
CA ILE A 873 -17.85 22.99 18.68
C ILE A 873 -17.68 24.47 18.33
N GLY A 874 -18.57 25.31 18.87
CA GLY A 874 -18.39 26.76 18.90
C GLY A 874 -17.77 27.20 20.22
N LEU A 875 -16.84 28.14 20.21
CA LEU A 875 -16.30 28.72 21.44
C LEU A 875 -17.01 30.04 21.74
N GLU A 876 -17.79 30.06 22.82
CA GLU A 876 -18.33 31.29 23.41
C GLU A 876 -17.46 31.68 24.59
N ASP A 877 -16.86 32.88 24.52
CA ASP A 877 -15.93 33.35 25.54
C ASP A 877 -14.80 32.34 25.83
N GLY A 878 -14.42 31.56 24.82
CA GLY A 878 -13.38 30.56 24.92
C GLY A 878 -13.79 29.20 25.48
N PHE A 879 -15.06 29.02 25.86
CA PHE A 879 -15.59 27.75 26.35
C PHE A 879 -16.52 27.08 25.30
N PRO A 880 -16.46 25.74 25.17
CA PRO A 880 -17.19 24.99 24.17
C PRO A 880 -18.72 25.05 24.34
N GLN A 881 -19.41 25.21 23.22
CA GLN A 881 -20.86 25.06 23.02
C GLN A 881 -21.10 24.02 21.90
N LEU A 882 -22.10 23.15 22.11
CA LEU A 882 -22.56 22.14 21.15
C LEU A 882 -23.60 22.70 20.17
#